data_AF-A0A7S1Z3I3-F1
#
_entry.id   AF-A0A7S1Z3I3-F1
#
_cell.length_a   1.000
_cell.length_b   1.000
_cell.length_c   1.000
_cell.angle_alpha   90.00
_cell.angle_beta   90.00
_cell.angle_gamma   90.00
#
_symmetry.space_group_name_H-M   'P 1'
#
loop_
_entity.id
_entity.type
_entity.pdbx_description
1 polymer ?
#
loop_
_entity_poly.entity_id
_entity_poly.type
_entity_poly.pdbx_seq_one_letter_code
_entity_poly.pdbx_strand_id
1 'polypeptide(L)'
;MAAAVIASDVGAESSGTGPNPGMTESQRRIDALSMALKQMKETTVEAGRCCDGLTRRAQHLDTLTTPASDASALLTQASSNLGSTLVLIKDAREKFDTVADCEPAIERLLQGAREANAAAGSKVPKRAMVGAAAGAGDDHSSLHTSGTNNLTEQDVYAAADSMEIIRDAHRYFQDRTSWRSTPSALGGLERVHQLGVDAMCLLVSSHLTSAGPAVRMKRVVKSDNDDVTVTSRFEVPIVAASTESASSTRKRLSAALHNRDLMKSVGEYEEFLPLDTRQVRELRAIFECLGGEGLTFNTSLKNRNKSLGDGRPSLQMIQPSKNVKVTRTEKVGSGCYTKLVKQPLKTGHPHLDAYGEARKAVAFASIDGYYRHIRLDRRKELQRHRSAMNTGALSQDSGSDADGVARDAVRCLEHAMVVVAGEKSIYRCVVSPTSSHTHDEAKVPREYKLALVESYSHVAAAVVDRCMDIIETVFVKDAGVNAFASSNNNPSNAANTGGAANHSGGAGGAGNAPNGPNAPGGANDPNTSTPLSNIRATANAAAAGLRILDGVRMLGPSLAKLCHMSSHDSRSSQEEQMSVAGHLCIGIHRTTVKNCAKTLENLAKAIQNDPLDGERHRPKDARVAAVSSDAVKAIRLICPFVSAYKSVTKRRALPWDPNIGEEAGDLDSFIRFLIMRLLNSLQGKMLNYTRDPGLDSMAKSNLFMINNTFYLLEQLTPTSGYYQPDDEIEGDKFKIQNPWFKEKVGKIFENEKNKYLSHWEILNRHLTQVDKHDLSYQNNQVLTLESGRLLKSRFSGFIEDFENIYPVHKELTVIDPNLRDMLQRDVKSVFVPRYGRFYEKYSKIHFSKKNMDQYLRYPPSLIEEMIDQLYVQQ
;
A
#
# COMPACT_ATOMS: atom_id res chain seq x y z
N MET A 1 72.41 73.00 -7.90
CA MET A 1 72.24 73.99 -8.98
C MET A 1 71.59 75.21 -8.37
N ALA A 2 72.10 76.43 -8.37
CA ALA A 2 73.38 77.09 -8.66
C ALA A 2 73.27 78.46 -7.91
N ALA A 3 74.27 78.92 -7.15
CA ALA A 3 75.19 80.03 -7.48
C ALA A 3 74.49 81.32 -8.00
N ALA A 4 74.81 82.58 -7.67
CA ALA A 4 75.80 83.29 -6.84
C ALA A 4 75.48 84.81 -6.99
N VAL A 5 76.39 85.70 -6.52
CA VAL A 5 76.50 87.18 -6.68
C VAL A 5 75.90 87.98 -5.50
N ILE A 6 76.66 88.48 -4.50
CA ILE A 6 77.82 89.40 -4.38
C ILE A 6 77.42 90.91 -4.24
N ALA A 7 77.66 91.40 -3.01
CA ALA A 7 78.30 92.65 -2.54
C ALA A 7 77.97 94.06 -3.07
N SER A 8 77.75 94.98 -2.10
CA SER A 8 78.43 96.28 -1.84
C SER A 8 77.49 97.10 -0.91
N ASP A 9 77.89 97.87 0.10
CA ASP A 9 79.06 98.74 0.18
C ASP A 9 79.31 99.20 1.65
N VAL A 10 80.56 99.56 1.94
CA VAL A 10 81.07 100.07 3.21
C VAL A 10 81.15 101.59 3.16
N GLY A 11 80.81 102.28 4.25
CA GLY A 11 81.03 103.72 4.38
C GLY A 11 81.21 104.13 5.84
N ALA A 12 82.46 104.21 6.27
CA ALA A 12 82.87 104.81 7.54
C ALA A 12 82.91 106.34 7.39
N GLU A 13 82.49 107.07 8.42
CA GLU A 13 83.04 108.41 8.69
C GLU A 13 83.08 108.69 10.19
N SER A 14 84.30 108.94 10.66
CA SER A 14 84.68 109.39 11.98
C SER A 14 84.70 110.92 12.02
N SER A 15 84.12 111.54 13.06
CA SER A 15 84.48 112.90 13.47
C SER A 15 84.42 113.00 14.99
N GLY A 16 85.58 113.20 15.61
CA GLY A 16 85.74 113.26 17.05
C GLY A 16 85.36 114.60 17.67
N THR A 17 85.15 114.55 18.98
CA THR A 17 85.30 115.69 19.90
C THR A 17 85.88 115.16 21.21
N GLY A 18 86.99 115.77 21.64
CA GLY A 18 87.91 115.27 22.67
C GLY A 18 87.40 115.25 24.13
N PRO A 19 88.24 114.74 25.06
CA PRO A 19 87.84 114.38 26.42
C PRO A 19 87.88 115.56 27.39
N ASN A 20 86.89 115.64 28.28
CA ASN A 20 86.79 116.63 29.35
C ASN A 20 87.27 115.99 30.69
N PRO A 21 88.33 116.48 31.35
CA PRO A 21 88.92 115.81 32.51
C PRO A 21 88.27 116.30 33.82
N GLY A 22 87.43 115.47 34.43
CA GLY A 22 86.83 115.80 35.73
C GLY A 22 85.75 114.87 36.30
N MET A 23 85.41 113.75 35.64
CA MET A 23 84.36 112.83 36.10
C MET A 23 84.93 111.48 36.54
N THR A 24 84.58 111.07 37.76
CA THR A 24 84.95 109.78 38.37
C THR A 24 84.36 108.61 37.59
N GLU A 25 85.12 107.51 37.52
CA GLU A 25 84.79 106.27 36.78
C GLU A 25 83.36 105.75 37.05
N SER A 26 82.89 105.88 38.30
CA SER A 26 81.55 105.48 38.72
C SER A 26 80.44 106.30 38.05
N GLN A 27 80.65 107.60 37.86
CA GLN A 27 79.65 108.49 37.26
C GLN A 27 79.54 108.23 35.74
N ARG A 28 80.67 107.98 35.07
CA ARG A 28 80.69 107.58 33.66
C ARG A 28 79.96 106.26 33.41
N ARG A 29 80.08 105.30 34.33
CA ARG A 29 79.36 104.01 34.24
C ARG A 29 77.86 104.19 34.48
N ILE A 30 77.44 105.03 35.42
CA ILE A 30 76.02 105.30 35.67
C ILE A 30 75.38 106.02 34.47
N ASP A 31 76.04 107.03 33.91
CA ASP A 31 75.50 107.75 32.75
C ASP A 31 75.49 106.87 31.49
N ALA A 32 76.51 106.05 31.26
CA ALA A 32 76.53 105.06 30.19
C ALA A 32 75.41 104.01 30.36
N LEU A 33 75.15 103.56 31.60
CA LEU A 33 74.11 102.59 31.90
C LEU A 33 72.70 103.21 31.80
N SER A 34 72.56 104.50 32.14
CA SER A 34 71.32 105.26 31.99
C SER A 34 70.99 105.54 30.52
N MET A 35 72.00 105.90 29.70
CA MET A 35 71.85 106.01 28.25
C MET A 35 71.52 104.66 27.61
N ALA A 36 72.21 103.58 28.01
CA ALA A 36 71.92 102.24 27.54
C ALA A 36 70.51 101.77 27.94
N LEU A 37 70.05 102.06 29.17
CA LEU A 37 68.69 101.77 29.62
C LEU A 37 67.63 102.57 28.85
N LYS A 38 67.91 103.85 28.54
CA LYS A 38 67.00 104.68 27.74
C LYS A 38 66.92 104.17 26.31
N GLN A 39 68.06 103.85 25.69
CA GLN A 39 68.13 103.28 24.36
C GLN A 39 67.47 101.90 24.31
N MET A 40 67.65 101.06 25.34
CA MET A 40 66.97 99.77 25.49
C MET A 40 65.46 99.95 25.64
N LYS A 41 65.00 100.96 26.40
CA LYS A 41 63.57 101.25 26.54
C LYS A 41 62.95 101.74 25.23
N GLU A 42 63.64 102.61 24.50
CA GLU A 42 63.19 103.10 23.18
C GLU A 42 63.15 101.95 22.17
N THR A 43 64.20 101.14 22.07
CA THR A 43 64.20 99.94 21.20
C THR A 43 63.16 98.90 21.63
N THR A 44 62.87 98.74 22.92
CA THR A 44 61.82 97.81 23.40
C THR A 44 60.44 98.32 23.03
N VAL A 45 60.18 99.63 23.13
CA VAL A 45 58.90 100.23 22.71
C VAL A 45 58.73 100.16 21.20
N GLU A 46 59.79 100.38 20.44
CA GLU A 46 59.78 100.29 18.98
C GLU A 46 59.62 98.85 18.49
N ALA A 47 60.29 97.90 19.15
CA ALA A 47 60.07 96.47 18.94
C ALA A 47 58.62 96.07 19.29
N GLY A 48 58.07 96.58 20.39
CA GLY A 48 56.67 96.37 20.79
C GLY A 48 55.69 96.88 19.73
N ARG A 49 55.90 98.10 19.21
CA ARG A 49 55.09 98.64 18.10
C ARG A 49 55.25 97.84 16.81
N CYS A 50 56.45 97.33 16.52
CA CYS A 50 56.69 96.50 15.35
C CYS A 50 56.00 95.13 15.48
N CYS A 51 56.05 94.52 16.67
CA CYS A 51 55.31 93.30 17.00
C CYS A 51 53.79 93.50 16.93
N ASP A 52 53.27 94.61 17.42
CA ASP A 52 51.84 94.95 17.28
C ASP A 52 51.46 95.15 15.80
N GLY A 53 52.30 95.82 15.03
CA GLY A 53 52.11 96.00 13.59
C GLY A 53 52.23 94.71 12.78
N LEU A 54 53.09 93.78 13.20
CA LEU A 54 53.16 92.42 12.66
C LEU A 54 51.93 91.60 13.03
N THR A 55 51.45 91.69 14.28
CA THR A 55 50.26 90.99 14.74
C THR A 55 49.01 91.44 13.99
N ARG A 56 48.83 92.75 13.78
CA ARG A 56 47.72 93.27 12.96
C ARG A 56 47.83 92.84 11.51
N ARG A 57 49.04 92.84 10.93
CA ARG A 57 49.24 92.36 9.56
C ARG A 57 49.03 90.84 9.44
N ALA A 58 49.41 90.06 10.44
CA ALA A 58 49.14 88.63 10.50
C ALA A 58 47.64 88.34 10.61
N GLN A 59 46.90 89.06 11.47
CA GLN A 59 45.44 88.97 11.56
C GLN A 59 44.75 89.42 10.26
N HIS A 60 45.28 90.45 9.59
CA HIS A 60 44.76 90.88 8.29
C HIS A 60 45.05 89.86 7.19
N LEU A 61 46.23 89.25 7.19
CA LEU A 61 46.57 88.16 6.28
C LEU A 61 45.65 86.96 6.54
N ASP A 62 45.43 86.61 7.81
CA ASP A 62 44.56 85.51 8.23
C ASP A 62 43.10 85.74 7.79
N THR A 63 42.58 86.96 7.92
CA THR A 63 41.24 87.33 7.41
C THR A 63 41.16 87.30 5.87
N LEU A 64 42.27 87.49 5.16
CA LEU A 64 42.33 87.35 3.69
C LEU A 64 42.51 85.90 3.24
N THR A 65 43.22 85.07 4.02
CA THR A 65 43.52 83.66 3.67
C THR A 65 42.49 82.67 4.18
N THR A 66 41.77 82.97 5.27
CA THR A 66 40.73 82.11 5.84
C THR A 66 39.61 81.81 4.82
N PRO A 67 39.05 82.78 4.08
CA PRO A 67 38.05 82.49 3.04
C PRO A 67 38.60 81.59 1.93
N ALA A 68 39.89 81.70 1.59
CA ALA A 68 40.54 80.85 0.60
C ALA A 68 40.80 79.43 1.13
N SER A 69 41.17 79.29 2.41
CA SER A 69 41.32 78.00 3.08
C SER A 69 39.97 77.29 3.25
N ASP A 70 38.94 78.01 3.67
CA ASP A 70 37.56 77.52 3.78
C ASP A 70 37.01 77.14 2.42
N ALA A 71 37.24 77.96 1.38
CA ALA A 71 36.88 77.60 0.01
C ALA A 71 37.63 76.35 -0.48
N SER A 72 38.91 76.19 -0.14
CA SER A 72 39.69 75.00 -0.49
C SER A 72 39.21 73.75 0.25
N ALA A 73 38.83 73.87 1.52
CA ALA A 73 38.23 72.78 2.30
C ALA A 73 36.85 72.39 1.76
N LEU A 74 36.01 73.38 1.41
CA LEU A 74 34.72 73.15 0.75
C LEU A 74 34.88 72.53 -0.64
N LEU A 75 35.89 72.95 -1.43
CA LEU A 75 36.21 72.35 -2.72
C LEU A 75 36.71 70.90 -2.57
N THR A 76 37.51 70.62 -1.55
CA THR A 76 37.98 69.27 -1.25
C THR A 76 36.81 68.37 -0.82
N GLN A 77 35.91 68.88 0.01
CA GLN A 77 34.69 68.18 0.41
C GLN A 77 33.75 67.97 -0.79
N ALA A 78 33.59 68.97 -1.65
CA ALA A 78 32.81 68.85 -2.88
C ALA A 78 33.43 67.81 -3.83
N SER A 79 34.75 67.81 -3.99
CA SER A 79 35.47 66.80 -4.79
C SER A 79 35.30 65.39 -4.22
N SER A 80 35.35 65.22 -2.89
CA SER A 80 35.10 63.95 -2.22
C SER A 80 33.64 63.47 -2.40
N ASN A 81 32.68 64.39 -2.29
CA ASN A 81 31.26 64.12 -2.53
C ASN A 81 31.00 63.73 -3.99
N LEU A 82 31.65 64.41 -4.95
CA LEU A 82 31.59 64.06 -6.38
C LEU A 82 32.21 62.68 -6.65
N GLY A 83 33.33 62.37 -6.02
CA GLY A 83 33.94 61.04 -6.08
C GLY A 83 33.01 59.94 -5.56
N SER A 84 32.39 60.15 -4.41
CA SER A 84 31.42 59.21 -3.81
C SER A 84 30.17 59.06 -4.69
N THR A 85 29.68 60.15 -5.26
CA THR A 85 28.54 60.14 -6.20
C THR A 85 28.89 59.40 -7.48
N LEU A 86 30.11 59.56 -8.01
CA LEU A 86 30.57 58.83 -9.19
C LEU A 86 30.62 57.31 -8.94
N VAL A 87 31.08 56.87 -7.77
CA VAL A 87 31.09 55.45 -7.40
C VAL A 87 29.66 54.90 -7.31
N LEU A 88 28.75 55.63 -6.66
CA LEU A 88 27.33 55.25 -6.60
C LEU A 88 26.67 55.19 -7.98
N ILE A 89 26.99 56.11 -8.89
CA ILE A 89 26.46 56.10 -10.26
C ILE A 89 27.01 54.91 -11.05
N LYS A 90 28.28 54.55 -10.88
CA LYS A 90 28.88 53.37 -11.54
C LYS A 90 28.25 52.08 -11.03
N ASP A 91 28.11 51.92 -9.72
CA ASP A 91 27.45 50.78 -9.08
C ASP A 91 25.98 50.68 -9.51
N ALA A 92 25.25 51.80 -9.50
CA ALA A 92 23.88 51.86 -9.99
C ALA A 92 23.76 51.43 -11.46
N ARG A 93 24.67 51.90 -12.33
CA ARG A 93 24.69 51.53 -13.74
C ARG A 93 24.85 50.02 -13.93
N GLU A 94 25.79 49.40 -13.21
CA GLU A 94 26.00 47.95 -13.26
C GLU A 94 24.72 47.18 -12.86
N LYS A 95 24.00 47.66 -11.84
CA LYS A 95 22.71 47.06 -11.44
C LYS A 95 21.59 47.30 -12.46
N PHE A 96 21.57 48.43 -13.17
CA PHE A 96 20.59 48.68 -14.23
C PHE A 96 20.86 47.85 -15.49
N ASP A 97 22.14 47.59 -15.82
CA ASP A 97 22.55 46.80 -16.98
C ASP A 97 22.37 45.27 -16.74
N THR A 98 22.20 44.85 -15.48
CA THR A 98 22.06 43.44 -15.06
C THR A 98 20.99 42.65 -15.84
N VAL A 99 19.84 43.27 -16.15
CA VAL A 99 18.78 42.59 -16.94
C VAL A 99 19.29 42.26 -18.34
N ALA A 100 19.96 43.21 -19.01
CA ALA A 100 20.48 43.01 -20.36
C ALA A 100 21.62 41.97 -20.40
N ASP A 101 22.42 41.90 -19.34
CA ASP A 101 23.54 40.96 -19.24
C ASP A 101 23.08 39.53 -18.94
N CYS A 102 22.06 39.36 -18.10
CA CYS A 102 21.61 38.04 -17.62
C CYS A 102 20.50 37.41 -18.48
N GLU A 103 19.67 38.20 -19.15
CA GLU A 103 18.52 37.73 -19.94
C GLU A 103 18.90 36.73 -21.05
N PRO A 104 19.98 36.93 -21.85
CA PRO A 104 20.34 35.99 -22.93
C PRO A 104 20.66 34.57 -22.43
N ALA A 105 21.32 34.43 -21.27
CA ALA A 105 21.63 33.13 -20.69
C ALA A 105 20.35 32.40 -20.25
N ILE A 106 19.40 33.13 -19.66
CA ILE A 106 18.13 32.58 -19.20
C ILE A 106 17.21 32.23 -20.38
N GLU A 107 17.18 33.05 -21.44
CA GLU A 107 16.42 32.74 -22.66
C GLU A 107 16.96 31.50 -23.38
N ARG A 108 18.29 31.36 -23.45
CA ARG A 108 18.94 30.16 -23.99
C ARG A 108 18.58 28.91 -23.19
N LEU A 109 18.59 29.01 -21.85
CA LEU A 109 18.14 27.93 -20.97
C LEU A 109 16.67 27.58 -21.24
N LEU A 110 15.79 28.57 -21.32
CA LEU A 110 14.37 28.37 -21.53
C LEU A 110 14.08 27.70 -22.88
N GLN A 111 14.77 28.13 -23.94
CA GLN A 111 14.63 27.52 -25.26
C GLN A 111 15.11 26.06 -25.24
N GLY A 112 16.28 25.80 -24.66
CA GLY A 112 16.80 24.44 -24.49
C GLY A 112 15.88 23.55 -23.63
N ALA A 113 15.29 24.11 -22.57
CA ALA A 113 14.31 23.43 -21.72
C ALA A 113 13.04 23.02 -22.48
N ARG A 114 12.53 23.91 -23.34
CA ARG A 114 11.36 23.64 -24.20
C ARG A 114 11.66 22.56 -25.22
N GLU A 115 12.83 22.59 -25.84
CA GLU A 115 13.28 21.58 -26.79
C GLU A 115 13.46 20.21 -26.12
N ALA A 116 14.09 20.17 -24.94
CA ALA A 116 14.23 18.96 -24.15
C ALA A 116 12.86 18.37 -23.78
N ASN A 117 11.91 19.21 -23.37
CA ASN A 117 10.55 18.78 -23.04
C ASN A 117 9.76 18.29 -24.27
N ALA A 118 9.92 18.93 -25.43
CA ALA A 118 9.34 18.48 -26.70
C ALA A 118 9.90 17.12 -27.13
N ALA A 119 11.20 16.91 -26.98
CA ALA A 119 11.87 15.63 -27.24
C ALA A 119 11.39 14.52 -26.28
N ALA A 120 11.15 14.85 -25.02
CA ALA A 120 10.58 13.92 -24.03
C ALA A 120 9.12 13.53 -24.38
N GLY A 121 8.31 14.48 -24.85
CA GLY A 121 6.93 14.24 -25.28
C GLY A 121 6.79 13.35 -26.53
N SER A 122 7.80 13.29 -27.39
CA SER A 122 7.81 12.42 -28.59
C SER A 122 8.16 10.95 -28.29
N LYS A 123 8.64 10.61 -27.09
CA LYS A 123 9.04 9.25 -26.68
C LYS A 123 7.94 8.48 -25.92
N VAL A 124 6.67 8.70 -26.24
CA VAL A 124 5.59 7.79 -25.81
C VAL A 124 5.68 6.50 -26.65
N PRO A 125 5.77 5.30 -26.05
CA PRO A 125 5.96 4.07 -26.82
C PRO A 125 4.69 3.71 -27.58
N LYS A 126 4.63 4.03 -28.87
CA LYS A 126 3.75 3.34 -29.80
C LYS A 126 4.29 1.92 -29.99
N ARG A 127 3.54 0.94 -29.46
CA ARG A 127 3.46 -0.46 -29.93
C ARG A 127 4.77 -1.11 -30.41
N ALA A 128 5.36 -1.96 -29.57
CA ALA A 128 6.15 -3.08 -30.06
C ALA A 128 5.21 -4.24 -30.41
N MET A 129 4.90 -4.40 -31.69
CA MET A 129 4.37 -5.64 -32.27
C MET A 129 4.85 -5.74 -33.72
N VAL A 130 5.55 -6.85 -34.03
CA VAL A 130 6.00 -7.32 -35.36
C VAL A 130 7.15 -6.47 -35.95
N GLY A 131 8.32 -6.98 -36.35
CA GLY A 131 8.69 -8.31 -36.85
C GLY A 131 9.25 -8.13 -38.27
N ALA A 132 10.56 -8.26 -38.42
CA ALA A 132 11.35 -8.55 -39.63
C ALA A 132 11.09 -7.75 -40.93
N ALA A 133 12.11 -6.99 -41.36
CA ALA A 133 12.69 -7.09 -42.71
C ALA A 133 14.03 -6.35 -42.77
N ALA A 134 15.06 -7.06 -43.21
CA ALA A 134 16.37 -6.53 -43.57
C ALA A 134 16.40 -6.23 -45.09
N GLY A 135 17.19 -5.25 -45.52
CA GLY A 135 17.66 -5.17 -46.91
C GLY A 135 17.96 -3.76 -47.43
N ALA A 136 19.26 -3.53 -47.73
CA ALA A 136 19.87 -2.58 -48.68
C ALA A 136 19.66 -1.07 -48.44
N GLY A 137 20.58 -0.14 -48.73
CA GLY A 137 21.87 -0.11 -49.41
C GLY A 137 22.21 1.39 -49.61
N ASP A 138 23.49 1.71 -49.74
CA ASP A 138 24.12 3.05 -49.89
C ASP A 138 23.36 4.10 -50.73
N ASP A 139 23.47 5.39 -50.36
CA ASP A 139 24.27 6.34 -51.14
C ASP A 139 24.40 7.76 -50.52
N HIS A 140 25.49 8.42 -50.93
CA HIS A 140 26.11 9.65 -50.42
C HIS A 140 25.36 10.99 -50.60
N SER A 141 25.75 11.94 -49.73
CA SER A 141 26.02 13.38 -49.97
C SER A 141 25.02 14.46 -49.52
N SER A 142 25.50 15.25 -48.55
CA SER A 142 25.37 16.69 -48.31
C SER A 142 23.99 17.37 -48.38
N LEU A 143 23.55 17.92 -47.24
CA LEU A 143 23.35 19.37 -47.12
C LEU A 143 23.36 19.80 -45.65
N HIS A 144 24.28 20.70 -45.31
CA HIS A 144 24.26 21.51 -44.10
C HIS A 144 22.99 22.37 -44.09
N THR A 145 22.12 22.21 -43.09
CA THR A 145 21.27 23.31 -42.58
C THR A 145 20.67 22.97 -41.22
N SER A 146 20.81 23.93 -40.30
CA SER A 146 20.19 24.05 -38.95
C SER A 146 20.87 23.27 -37.81
N GLY A 147 21.65 24.02 -37.03
CA GLY A 147 22.29 23.55 -35.81
C GLY A 147 21.28 23.11 -34.76
N THR A 148 21.40 21.87 -34.31
CA THR A 148 20.78 21.38 -33.08
C THR A 148 21.47 22.06 -31.91
N ASN A 149 20.86 23.10 -31.33
CA ASN A 149 21.31 23.74 -30.11
C ASN A 149 21.12 22.78 -28.92
N ASN A 150 22.01 21.79 -28.78
CA ASN A 150 22.01 20.93 -27.61
C ASN A 150 22.45 21.76 -26.40
N LEU A 151 21.52 22.03 -25.49
CA LEU A 151 21.79 22.65 -24.19
C LEU A 151 22.94 21.90 -23.50
N THR A 152 23.95 22.62 -23.02
CA THR A 152 25.13 22.07 -22.34
C THR A 152 25.00 22.21 -20.82
N GLU A 153 25.79 21.42 -20.08
CA GLU A 153 25.89 21.55 -18.62
C GLU A 153 26.31 22.99 -18.21
N GLN A 154 27.18 23.62 -19.00
CA GLN A 154 27.67 24.98 -18.76
C GLN A 154 26.58 26.04 -18.93
N ASP A 155 25.61 25.83 -19.84
CA ASP A 155 24.46 26.73 -20.00
C ASP A 155 23.57 26.74 -18.74
N VAL A 156 23.45 25.59 -18.05
CA VAL A 156 22.68 25.48 -16.79
C VAL A 156 23.37 26.23 -15.65
N TYR A 157 24.70 26.08 -15.53
CA TYR A 157 25.48 26.83 -14.54
C TYR A 157 25.46 28.35 -14.81
N ALA A 158 25.66 28.77 -16.06
CA ALA A 158 25.61 30.19 -16.42
C ALA A 158 24.24 30.82 -16.11
N ALA A 159 23.15 30.09 -16.33
CA ALA A 159 21.81 30.54 -15.95
C ALA A 159 21.61 30.55 -14.43
N ALA A 160 22.18 29.61 -13.68
CA ALA A 160 22.15 29.62 -12.21
C ALA A 160 22.90 30.82 -11.62
N ASP A 161 24.08 31.15 -12.16
CA ASP A 161 24.85 32.34 -11.77
C ASP A 161 24.07 33.62 -12.11
N SER A 162 23.45 33.67 -13.30
CA SER A 162 22.61 34.80 -13.73
C SER A 162 21.42 35.01 -12.77
N MET A 163 20.81 33.93 -12.29
CA MET A 163 19.73 33.99 -11.30
C MET A 163 20.21 34.55 -9.96
N GLU A 164 21.43 34.25 -9.53
CA GLU A 164 22.02 34.83 -8.33
C GLU A 164 22.26 36.34 -8.47
N ILE A 165 22.87 36.76 -9.59
CA ILE A 165 23.13 38.18 -9.89
C ILE A 165 21.82 38.98 -9.93
N ILE A 166 20.77 38.42 -10.54
CA ILE A 166 19.45 39.06 -10.60
C ILE A 166 18.85 39.24 -9.20
N ARG A 167 18.99 38.26 -8.29
CA ARG A 167 18.50 38.39 -6.90
C ARG A 167 19.25 39.49 -6.14
N ASP A 168 20.56 39.61 -6.34
CA ASP A 168 21.36 40.65 -5.69
C ASP A 168 21.04 42.04 -6.24
N ALA A 169 20.83 42.18 -7.55
CA ALA A 169 20.35 43.42 -8.14
C ALA A 169 18.95 43.79 -7.65
N HIS A 170 18.06 42.80 -7.46
CA HIS A 170 16.72 43.05 -6.93
C HIS A 170 16.77 43.58 -5.49
N ARG A 171 17.57 42.95 -4.60
CA ARG A 171 17.81 43.45 -3.23
C ARG A 171 18.34 44.88 -3.24
N TYR A 172 19.28 45.17 -4.14
CA TYR A 172 19.85 46.51 -4.28
C TYR A 172 18.80 47.60 -4.56
N PHE A 173 17.87 47.32 -5.49
CA PHE A 173 16.79 48.23 -5.83
C PHE A 173 15.67 48.26 -4.78
N GLN A 174 15.44 47.13 -4.08
CA GLN A 174 14.47 47.06 -2.99
C GLN A 174 14.81 48.00 -1.83
N ASP A 175 16.09 48.19 -1.52
CA ASP A 175 16.53 49.15 -0.51
C ASP A 175 16.43 50.62 -0.97
N ARG A 176 16.19 50.85 -2.28
CA ARG A 176 16.24 52.16 -2.94
C ARG A 176 14.92 52.48 -3.65
N THR A 177 13.82 52.33 -2.93
CA THR A 177 12.45 52.61 -3.44
C THR A 177 12.19 54.07 -3.82
N SER A 178 13.02 55.01 -3.36
CA SER A 178 12.88 56.44 -3.65
C SER A 178 13.27 56.83 -5.07
N TRP A 179 13.98 55.97 -5.83
CA TRP A 179 14.39 56.29 -7.19
C TRP A 179 13.25 56.06 -8.20
N ARG A 180 13.10 56.98 -9.16
CA ARG A 180 12.03 56.92 -10.17
C ARG A 180 12.08 55.66 -11.05
N SER A 181 13.28 55.17 -11.37
CA SER A 181 13.48 54.00 -12.25
C SER A 181 13.38 52.66 -11.53
N THR A 182 13.37 52.65 -10.19
CA THR A 182 13.32 51.42 -9.37
C THR A 182 12.15 50.50 -9.71
N PRO A 183 10.89 50.98 -9.86
CA PRO A 183 9.77 50.11 -10.17
C PRO A 183 9.92 49.37 -11.51
N SER A 184 10.47 50.04 -12.53
CA SER A 184 10.70 49.44 -13.84
C SER A 184 11.84 48.42 -13.81
N ALA A 185 12.92 48.71 -13.07
CA ALA A 185 14.05 47.79 -12.91
C ALA A 185 13.64 46.53 -12.14
N LEU A 186 12.90 46.69 -11.03
CA LEU A 186 12.35 45.57 -10.26
C LEU A 186 11.43 44.69 -11.12
N GLY A 187 10.54 45.29 -11.92
CA GLY A 187 9.68 44.53 -12.84
C GLY A 187 10.45 43.77 -13.92
N GLY A 188 11.53 44.35 -14.44
CA GLY A 188 12.43 43.69 -15.40
C GLY A 188 13.17 42.49 -14.80
N LEU A 189 13.74 42.66 -13.61
CA LEU A 189 14.43 41.60 -12.86
C LEU A 189 13.47 40.48 -12.46
N GLU A 190 12.26 40.82 -11.99
CA GLU A 190 11.23 39.87 -11.61
C GLU A 190 10.79 39.00 -12.79
N ARG A 191 10.59 39.62 -13.95
CA ARG A 191 10.25 38.91 -15.20
C ARG A 191 11.33 37.92 -15.60
N VAL A 192 12.59 38.35 -15.67
CA VAL A 192 13.69 37.49 -16.15
C VAL A 192 13.95 36.35 -15.17
N HIS A 193 13.88 36.59 -13.87
CA HIS A 193 13.99 35.52 -12.88
C HIS A 193 12.82 34.53 -12.96
N GLN A 194 11.59 34.99 -13.18
CA GLN A 194 10.46 34.08 -13.38
C GLN A 194 10.68 33.18 -14.62
N LEU A 195 11.22 33.73 -15.71
CA LEU A 195 11.61 32.93 -16.88
C LEU A 195 12.67 31.87 -16.54
N GLY A 196 13.64 32.23 -15.70
CA GLY A 196 14.67 31.29 -15.20
C GLY A 196 14.08 30.18 -14.33
N VAL A 197 13.19 30.51 -13.39
CA VAL A 197 12.46 29.53 -12.58
C VAL A 197 11.66 28.57 -13.47
N ASP A 198 10.92 29.11 -14.44
CA ASP A 198 10.11 28.31 -15.36
C ASP A 198 10.99 27.38 -16.21
N ALA A 199 12.10 27.88 -16.74
CA ALA A 199 13.07 27.10 -17.52
C ALA A 199 13.68 25.95 -16.71
N MET A 200 14.13 26.24 -15.48
CA MET A 200 14.70 25.24 -14.58
C MET A 200 13.67 24.20 -14.16
N CYS A 201 12.43 24.59 -13.89
CA CYS A 201 11.35 23.64 -13.56
C CYS A 201 11.01 22.73 -14.76
N LEU A 202 10.98 23.27 -15.98
CA LEU A 202 10.79 22.49 -17.19
C LEU A 202 11.91 21.47 -17.41
N LEU A 203 13.17 21.85 -17.14
CA LEU A 203 14.30 20.92 -17.18
C LEU A 203 14.17 19.83 -16.13
N VAL A 204 13.85 20.20 -14.88
CA VAL A 204 13.61 19.23 -13.79
C VAL A 204 12.57 18.19 -14.22
N SER A 205 11.42 18.63 -14.73
CA SER A 205 10.38 17.72 -15.23
C SER A 205 10.87 16.85 -16.39
N SER A 206 11.53 17.44 -17.38
CA SER A 206 12.02 16.72 -18.57
C SER A 206 13.05 15.64 -18.22
N HIS A 207 14.08 15.97 -17.45
CA HIS A 207 15.12 15.02 -17.04
C HIS A 207 14.55 13.89 -16.19
N LEU A 208 13.72 14.23 -15.19
CA LEU A 208 13.19 13.23 -14.25
C LEU A 208 12.13 12.32 -14.88
N THR A 209 11.33 12.81 -15.83
CA THR A 209 10.38 11.98 -16.57
C THR A 209 11.09 11.11 -17.61
N SER A 210 12.06 11.66 -18.35
CA SER A 210 12.78 10.91 -19.41
C SER A 210 13.73 9.85 -18.87
N ALA A 211 14.22 9.98 -17.64
CA ALA A 211 15.04 8.96 -16.97
C ALA A 211 14.31 7.61 -16.82
N GLY A 212 12.99 7.62 -16.63
CA GLY A 212 12.20 6.40 -16.44
C GLY A 212 12.27 5.83 -15.01
N PRO A 213 11.84 4.56 -14.83
CA PRO A 213 11.57 3.98 -13.51
C PRO A 213 12.84 3.74 -12.69
N ALA A 214 12.73 3.94 -11.37
CA ALA A 214 13.82 3.73 -10.41
C ALA A 214 14.04 2.24 -10.03
N VAL A 215 13.64 1.33 -10.90
CA VAL A 215 13.65 -0.13 -10.66
C VAL A 215 14.05 -0.87 -11.93
N ARG A 216 14.72 -2.01 -11.76
CA ARG A 216 15.05 -2.93 -12.87
C ARG A 216 14.97 -4.38 -12.41
N MET A 217 14.91 -5.30 -13.36
CA MET A 217 15.06 -6.72 -13.05
C MET A 217 16.48 -7.05 -12.59
N LYS A 218 16.61 -7.94 -11.62
CA LYS A 218 17.91 -8.39 -11.09
C LYS A 218 18.75 -9.03 -12.19
N ARG A 219 20.05 -8.72 -12.22
CA ARG A 219 21.01 -9.42 -13.09
C ARG A 219 21.42 -10.73 -12.42
N VAL A 220 21.24 -11.85 -13.10
CA VAL A 220 21.77 -13.14 -12.61
C VAL A 220 23.27 -13.16 -12.90
N VAL A 221 24.09 -13.11 -11.85
CA VAL A 221 25.53 -13.43 -11.96
C VAL A 221 25.63 -14.95 -12.00
N LYS A 222 26.04 -15.50 -13.15
CA LYS A 222 26.40 -16.91 -13.24
C LYS A 222 27.61 -17.12 -12.32
N SER A 223 27.46 -17.94 -11.28
CA SER A 223 28.60 -18.48 -10.54
C SER A 223 29.23 -19.55 -11.43
N ASP A 224 30.49 -19.37 -11.83
CA ASP A 224 31.23 -20.29 -12.72
C ASP A 224 31.66 -21.61 -12.04
N ASN A 225 31.17 -21.91 -10.84
CA ASN A 225 31.36 -23.21 -10.19
C ASN A 225 30.01 -23.91 -10.04
N ASP A 226 29.63 -24.69 -11.05
CA ASP A 226 29.19 -26.08 -10.88
C ASP A 226 28.83 -26.67 -12.24
N ASP A 227 29.43 -27.82 -12.51
CA ASP A 227 29.26 -28.66 -13.69
C ASP A 227 27.85 -29.30 -13.65
N VAL A 228 26.85 -28.58 -14.18
CA VAL A 228 25.52 -29.13 -14.48
C VAL A 228 25.09 -28.63 -15.85
N THR A 229 24.83 -29.60 -16.72
CA THR A 229 24.34 -29.50 -18.10
C THR A 229 23.48 -28.27 -18.38
N VAL A 230 24.00 -27.43 -19.28
CA VAL A 230 23.36 -26.25 -19.84
C VAL A 230 22.11 -26.67 -20.64
N THR A 231 20.93 -26.44 -20.08
CA THR A 231 19.73 -26.18 -20.89
C THR A 231 19.68 -24.69 -21.18
N SER A 232 19.71 -24.35 -22.47
CA SER A 232 19.67 -22.99 -22.97
C SER A 232 18.31 -22.33 -22.75
N ARG A 233 18.34 -21.02 -22.49
CA ARG A 233 17.22 -20.04 -22.42
C ARG A 233 16.49 -19.92 -21.08
N PHE A 234 16.91 -18.87 -20.36
CA PHE A 234 16.06 -17.81 -19.82
C PHE A 234 14.55 -18.06 -19.85
N GLU A 235 14.08 -18.68 -18.78
CA GLU A 235 12.79 -18.46 -18.15
C GLU A 235 12.97 -19.12 -16.78
N VAL A 236 13.28 -18.37 -15.72
CA VAL A 236 12.65 -18.74 -14.44
C VAL A 236 11.22 -18.28 -14.69
N PRO A 237 10.34 -19.17 -15.15
CA PRO A 237 9.08 -18.67 -15.64
C PRO A 237 8.33 -18.20 -14.39
N ILE A 238 7.59 -17.10 -14.52
CA ILE A 238 6.58 -16.64 -13.53
C ILE A 238 5.70 -17.83 -13.05
N VAL A 239 5.64 -18.88 -13.87
CA VAL A 239 5.15 -20.26 -13.63
C VAL A 239 5.62 -20.88 -12.32
N ALA A 240 6.91 -20.83 -11.92
CA ALA A 240 7.37 -21.43 -10.66
C ALA A 240 6.79 -20.72 -9.41
N ALA A 241 6.50 -19.43 -9.54
CA ALA A 241 5.88 -18.65 -8.48
C ALA A 241 4.34 -18.68 -8.54
N SER A 242 3.75 -19.19 -9.64
CA SER A 242 2.30 -19.31 -9.82
C SER A 242 1.66 -20.43 -8.98
N THR A 243 2.48 -21.25 -8.33
CA THR A 243 2.10 -22.33 -7.41
C THR A 243 2.71 -22.17 -6.02
N GLU A 244 3.25 -20.98 -5.71
CA GLU A 244 3.89 -20.71 -4.42
C GLU A 244 2.91 -20.87 -3.26
N SER A 245 3.23 -21.77 -2.32
CA SER A 245 2.44 -21.96 -1.11
C SER A 245 2.52 -20.74 -0.18
N ALA A 246 1.53 -20.58 0.71
CA ALA A 246 1.57 -19.51 1.71
C ALA A 246 2.81 -19.59 2.62
N SER A 247 3.28 -20.80 2.95
CA SER A 247 4.51 -20.99 3.73
C SER A 247 5.75 -20.55 2.94
N SER A 248 5.89 -20.99 1.68
CA SER A 248 7.01 -20.57 0.82
C SER A 248 7.08 -19.04 0.69
N THR A 249 5.92 -18.40 0.49
CA THR A 249 5.82 -16.93 0.43
C THR A 249 6.36 -16.29 1.70
N ARG A 250 5.93 -16.77 2.89
CA ARG A 250 6.43 -16.24 4.17
C ARG A 250 7.93 -16.44 4.35
N LYS A 251 8.46 -17.62 4.03
CA LYS A 251 9.90 -17.90 4.14
C LYS A 251 10.72 -16.93 3.28
N ARG A 252 10.28 -16.73 2.03
CA ARG A 252 10.91 -15.79 1.08
C ARG A 252 10.83 -14.34 1.58
N LEU A 253 9.65 -13.88 2.01
CA LEU A 253 9.48 -12.52 2.53
C LEU A 253 10.27 -12.29 3.83
N SER A 254 10.29 -13.29 4.73
CA SER A 254 11.07 -13.24 5.96
C SER A 254 12.56 -13.12 5.66
N ALA A 255 13.10 -13.96 4.77
CA ALA A 255 14.50 -13.89 4.34
C ALA A 255 14.87 -12.52 3.75
N ALA A 256 13.97 -11.92 2.96
CA ALA A 256 14.17 -10.58 2.41
C ALA A 256 14.18 -9.48 3.49
N LEU A 257 13.36 -9.59 4.53
CA LEU A 257 13.25 -8.59 5.60
C LEU A 257 14.41 -8.64 6.62
N HIS A 258 15.04 -9.80 6.82
CA HIS A 258 16.15 -9.94 7.78
C HIS A 258 17.42 -9.23 7.33
N ASN A 259 17.60 -8.99 6.03
CA ASN A 259 18.75 -8.26 5.50
C ASN A 259 18.35 -6.83 5.11
N ARG A 260 18.86 -5.85 5.84
CA ARG A 260 18.53 -4.43 5.68
C ARG A 260 18.83 -3.88 4.28
N ASP A 261 19.83 -4.44 3.59
CA ASP A 261 20.16 -4.12 2.19
C ASP A 261 19.33 -4.91 1.16
N LEU A 262 18.75 -6.06 1.51
CA LEU A 262 17.86 -6.82 0.60
C LEU A 262 16.52 -6.11 0.37
N MET A 263 16.15 -5.12 1.18
CA MET A 263 15.02 -4.23 0.92
C MET A 263 15.14 -3.46 -0.41
N LYS A 264 16.38 -3.30 -0.90
CA LYS A 264 16.68 -2.74 -2.22
C LYS A 264 16.50 -3.75 -3.35
N SER A 265 16.13 -4.99 -3.02
CA SER A 265 16.19 -6.16 -3.90
C SER A 265 15.13 -7.19 -3.48
N VAL A 266 13.84 -6.87 -3.64
CA VAL A 266 12.72 -7.76 -3.27
C VAL A 266 12.16 -8.46 -4.52
N GLY A 267 11.94 -9.78 -4.42
CA GLY A 267 11.44 -10.58 -5.54
C GLY A 267 12.42 -10.59 -6.71
N GLU A 268 11.93 -10.27 -7.91
CA GLU A 268 12.69 -10.25 -9.17
C GLU A 268 13.30 -8.89 -9.49
N TYR A 269 13.01 -7.86 -8.68
CA TYR A 269 13.38 -6.47 -8.96
C TYR A 269 14.36 -5.93 -7.93
N GLU A 270 15.18 -4.98 -8.37
CA GLU A 270 16.11 -4.22 -7.54
C GLU A 270 16.05 -2.72 -7.83
N GLU A 271 16.52 -1.91 -6.88
CA GLU A 271 16.65 -0.46 -7.05
C GLU A 271 17.59 -0.13 -8.21
N PHE A 272 17.26 0.91 -8.95
CA PHE A 272 18.07 1.42 -10.04
C PHE A 272 18.09 2.93 -10.00
N LEU A 273 19.27 3.53 -10.22
CA LEU A 273 19.40 4.97 -10.44
C LEU A 273 19.38 5.22 -11.95
N PRO A 274 18.28 5.72 -12.52
CA PRO A 274 18.13 5.88 -13.97
C PRO A 274 18.70 7.20 -14.50
N LEU A 275 19.40 7.96 -13.65
CA LEU A 275 19.99 9.25 -13.99
C LEU A 275 21.46 9.08 -14.30
N ASP A 276 21.93 9.71 -15.38
CA ASP A 276 23.35 9.78 -15.68
C ASP A 276 24.07 10.84 -14.83
N THR A 277 25.40 10.84 -14.85
CA THR A 277 26.21 11.75 -14.03
C THR A 277 25.99 13.21 -14.39
N ARG A 278 25.71 13.52 -15.66
CA ARG A 278 25.49 14.89 -16.14
C ARG A 278 24.16 15.44 -15.65
N GLN A 279 23.08 14.68 -15.82
CA GLN A 279 21.73 15.02 -15.34
C GLN A 279 21.72 15.24 -13.83
N VAL A 280 22.45 14.42 -13.07
CA VAL A 280 22.56 14.62 -11.61
C VAL A 280 23.22 15.96 -11.28
N ARG A 281 24.27 16.37 -12.00
CA ARG A 281 24.93 17.66 -11.77
C ARG A 281 24.04 18.84 -12.15
N GLU A 282 23.41 18.79 -13.32
CA GLU A 282 22.46 19.81 -13.79
C GLU A 282 21.28 19.97 -12.80
N LEU A 283 20.67 18.86 -12.37
CA LEU A 283 19.59 18.88 -11.38
C LEU A 283 20.05 19.42 -10.02
N ARG A 284 21.25 19.06 -9.55
CA ARG A 284 21.79 19.59 -8.29
C ARG A 284 22.00 21.10 -8.36
N ALA A 285 22.55 21.61 -9.46
CA ALA A 285 22.73 23.04 -9.69
C ALA A 285 21.39 23.79 -9.65
N ILE A 286 20.35 23.23 -10.27
CA ILE A 286 18.99 23.79 -10.22
C ILE A 286 18.45 23.83 -8.79
N PHE A 287 18.56 22.72 -8.05
CA PHE A 287 18.04 22.63 -6.69
C PHE A 287 18.79 23.55 -5.72
N GLU A 288 20.10 23.69 -5.90
CA GLU A 288 20.94 24.64 -5.14
C GLU A 288 20.57 26.09 -5.45
N CYS A 289 20.38 26.43 -6.73
CA CYS A 289 19.96 27.76 -7.15
C CYS A 289 18.58 28.14 -6.56
N LEU A 290 17.59 27.25 -6.64
CA LEU A 290 16.21 27.50 -6.21
C LEU A 290 15.90 27.10 -4.76
N GLY A 291 16.89 26.62 -4.01
CA GLY A 291 16.72 26.10 -2.66
C GLY A 291 16.62 27.18 -1.58
N GLY A 292 15.86 26.92 -0.51
CA GLY A 292 15.79 27.81 0.66
C GLY A 292 15.22 29.19 0.34
N GLU A 293 16.01 30.23 0.57
CA GLU A 293 15.67 31.63 0.23
C GLU A 293 15.94 31.96 -1.25
N GLY A 294 16.55 31.04 -2.01
CA GLY A 294 16.95 31.26 -3.39
C GLY A 294 15.80 31.38 -4.40
N LEU A 295 14.58 30.99 -4.01
CA LEU A 295 13.41 31.00 -4.89
C LEU A 295 12.69 32.35 -4.96
N THR A 296 12.75 33.18 -3.92
CA THR A 296 11.93 34.40 -3.86
C THR A 296 12.78 35.65 -3.67
N PHE A 297 12.41 36.70 -4.39
CA PHE A 297 12.99 38.02 -4.23
C PHE A 297 12.67 38.69 -2.89
N ASN A 298 11.64 38.23 -2.17
CA ASN A 298 11.07 39.01 -1.07
C ASN A 298 10.46 38.13 0.03
N THR A 299 11.11 38.10 1.19
CA THR A 299 10.58 37.52 2.44
C THR A 299 9.35 38.28 2.96
N SER A 300 9.07 39.50 2.44
CA SER A 300 7.95 40.37 2.83
C SER A 300 6.63 40.11 2.08
N LEU A 301 6.66 39.38 0.96
CA LEU A 301 5.43 38.97 0.23
C LEU A 301 4.60 37.90 0.97
N LYS A 302 5.11 37.36 2.08
CA LYS A 302 4.34 36.53 3.02
C LYS A 302 3.05 37.22 3.52
N ASN A 303 2.99 38.56 3.50
CA ASN A 303 1.81 39.29 3.98
C ASN A 303 0.83 39.73 2.88
N ARG A 304 1.21 39.75 1.59
CA ARG A 304 0.33 40.27 0.53
C ARG A 304 -0.70 39.23 0.06
N ASN A 305 -0.36 37.94 0.14
CA ASN A 305 -1.33 36.83 -0.02
C ASN A 305 -2.25 36.63 1.20
N LYS A 306 -2.15 37.47 2.23
CA LYS A 306 -3.09 37.53 3.35
C LYS A 306 -4.19 38.59 3.15
N SER A 307 -4.04 39.51 2.18
CA SER A 307 -4.88 40.72 2.07
C SER A 307 -5.69 40.84 0.78
N LEU A 308 -5.56 39.92 -0.17
CA LEU A 308 -6.47 39.83 -1.32
C LEU A 308 -7.32 38.58 -1.13
N GLY A 309 -8.58 38.81 -0.73
CA GLY A 309 -9.59 37.79 -0.44
C GLY A 309 -10.06 37.04 -1.67
N ASP A 310 -9.15 36.36 -2.37
CA ASP A 310 -9.50 35.31 -3.30
C ASP A 310 -9.41 33.97 -2.55
N GLY A 311 -10.58 33.41 -2.21
CA GLY A 311 -10.76 32.32 -1.25
C GLY A 311 -10.18 30.97 -1.67
N ARG A 312 -8.86 30.88 -1.84
CA ARG A 312 -8.13 29.62 -1.92
C ARG A 312 -7.05 29.57 -0.85
N PRO A 313 -7.23 28.79 0.23
CA PRO A 313 -6.25 28.74 1.30
C PRO A 313 -4.95 28.09 0.81
N SER A 314 -3.90 28.91 0.77
CA SER A 314 -2.50 28.50 0.77
C SER A 314 -2.23 27.62 2.01
N LEU A 315 -1.50 26.51 1.82
CA LEU A 315 -0.77 25.81 2.89
C LEU A 315 -1.55 25.03 3.99
N GLN A 316 -2.81 24.62 3.78
CA GLN A 316 -3.52 23.76 4.77
C GLN A 316 -4.36 22.59 4.22
N MET A 317 -4.54 22.41 2.90
CA MET A 317 -5.43 21.34 2.38
C MET A 317 -4.81 19.93 2.28
N ILE A 318 -3.55 19.74 2.66
CA ILE A 318 -2.97 18.41 2.87
C ILE A 318 -2.32 18.32 4.25
N GLN A 319 -2.88 19.02 5.25
CA GLN A 319 -2.72 18.57 6.63
C GLN A 319 -3.89 17.64 6.93
N PRO A 320 -3.72 16.31 6.82
CA PRO A 320 -4.66 15.43 7.44
C PRO A 320 -4.71 15.79 8.93
N SER A 321 -5.88 16.20 9.41
CA SER A 321 -6.15 16.28 10.84
C SER A 321 -5.64 15.01 11.52
N LYS A 322 -5.27 15.08 12.81
CA LYS A 322 -4.73 13.95 13.60
C LYS A 322 -5.58 12.66 13.53
N ASN A 323 -6.79 12.72 12.96
CA ASN A 323 -7.72 11.63 12.73
C ASN A 323 -8.18 11.46 11.27
N VAL A 324 -7.34 11.68 10.24
CA VAL A 324 -7.76 11.34 8.87
C VAL A 324 -7.95 9.84 8.71
N LYS A 325 -9.23 9.46 8.72
CA LYS A 325 -9.68 8.13 8.36
C LYS A 325 -9.52 8.00 6.86
N VAL A 326 -8.50 7.26 6.42
CA VAL A 326 -8.32 6.90 5.01
C VAL A 326 -9.53 6.08 4.57
N THR A 327 -10.43 6.73 3.82
CA THR A 327 -11.59 6.12 3.21
C THR A 327 -11.45 6.19 1.69
N ARG A 328 -12.04 5.18 1.03
CA ARG A 328 -12.05 5.13 -0.41
C ARG A 328 -12.92 6.26 -0.97
N THR A 329 -12.38 7.05 -1.89
CA THR A 329 -13.12 8.14 -2.55
C THR A 329 -13.28 7.94 -4.05
N GLU A 330 -12.52 7.01 -4.63
CA GLU A 330 -12.51 6.70 -6.06
C GLU A 330 -13.16 5.34 -6.35
N LYS A 331 -13.68 5.15 -7.58
CA LYS A 331 -14.29 3.88 -8.00
C LYS A 331 -13.29 2.73 -7.94
N VAL A 332 -13.73 1.54 -7.51
CA VAL A 332 -12.89 0.33 -7.40
C VAL A 332 -12.24 -0.04 -8.73
N GLY A 333 -10.90 -0.10 -8.74
CA GLY A 333 -10.10 -0.42 -9.91
C GLY A 333 -9.95 0.74 -10.89
N SER A 334 -10.13 1.98 -10.43
CA SER A 334 -9.97 3.19 -11.27
C SER A 334 -8.50 3.58 -11.49
N GLY A 335 -7.55 2.97 -10.79
CA GLY A 335 -6.16 3.44 -10.76
C GLY A 335 -5.78 4.03 -9.42
N CYS A 336 -6.73 4.61 -8.69
CA CYS A 336 -6.49 5.30 -7.42
C CYS A 336 -7.50 4.85 -6.35
N TYR A 337 -7.07 4.86 -5.09
CA TYR A 337 -7.92 4.60 -3.93
C TYR A 337 -8.49 5.92 -3.37
N THR A 338 -7.67 6.98 -3.35
CA THR A 338 -8.05 8.32 -2.88
C THR A 338 -7.96 9.40 -3.95
N LYS A 339 -8.73 10.47 -3.79
CA LYS A 339 -8.57 11.74 -4.52
C LYS A 339 -7.35 12.54 -4.08
N LEU A 340 -6.76 12.22 -2.92
CA LEU A 340 -5.65 12.98 -2.33
C LEU A 340 -4.44 13.01 -3.26
N VAL A 341 -4.15 11.89 -3.92
CA VAL A 341 -2.99 11.80 -4.82
C VAL A 341 -3.27 12.35 -6.22
N LYS A 342 -4.54 12.65 -6.56
CA LYS A 342 -4.91 13.27 -7.84
C LYS A 342 -4.74 14.78 -7.84
N GLN A 343 -4.67 15.41 -6.67
CA GLN A 343 -4.47 16.85 -6.59
C GLN A 343 -3.03 17.20 -6.96
N PRO A 344 -2.82 18.31 -7.69
CA PRO A 344 -1.48 18.76 -8.01
C PRO A 344 -0.74 19.16 -6.75
N LEU A 345 0.54 18.81 -6.66
CA LEU A 345 1.42 19.23 -5.58
C LEU A 345 1.58 20.76 -5.60
N LYS A 346 1.44 21.39 -4.43
CA LYS A 346 1.56 22.84 -4.24
C LYS A 346 2.29 23.16 -2.95
N THR A 347 3.59 22.94 -2.96
CA THR A 347 4.47 23.21 -1.81
C THR A 347 4.80 24.69 -1.65
N GLY A 348 4.55 25.50 -2.69
CA GLY A 348 5.07 26.88 -2.77
C GLY A 348 6.49 26.97 -3.32
N HIS A 349 7.10 25.82 -3.66
CA HIS A 349 8.41 25.70 -4.28
C HIS A 349 8.28 25.00 -5.64
N PRO A 350 8.24 25.75 -6.77
CA PRO A 350 7.98 25.21 -8.10
C PRO A 350 8.91 24.07 -8.53
N HIS A 351 10.18 24.09 -8.15
CA HIS A 351 11.13 23.01 -8.47
C HIS A 351 10.85 21.72 -7.71
N LEU A 352 10.36 21.82 -6.46
CA LEU A 352 9.90 20.66 -5.67
C LEU A 352 8.58 20.11 -6.21
N ASP A 353 7.69 21.01 -6.66
CA ASP A 353 6.43 20.64 -7.31
C ASP A 353 6.71 19.91 -8.65
N ALA A 354 7.63 20.43 -9.46
CA ALA A 354 8.08 19.84 -10.71
C ALA A 354 8.72 18.45 -10.50
N TYR A 355 9.56 18.30 -9.47
CA TYR A 355 10.11 17.01 -9.05
C TYR A 355 9.02 16.03 -8.63
N GLY A 356 8.14 16.47 -7.73
CA GLY A 356 7.09 15.64 -7.15
C GLY A 356 6.14 15.11 -8.21
N GLU A 357 5.68 15.95 -9.14
CA GLU A 357 4.79 15.52 -10.23
C GLU A 357 5.50 14.61 -11.25
N ALA A 358 6.72 14.95 -11.65
CA ALA A 358 7.48 14.14 -12.60
C ALA A 358 7.74 12.72 -12.06
N ARG A 359 8.24 12.62 -10.82
CA ARG A 359 8.54 11.32 -10.20
C ARG A 359 7.28 10.57 -9.77
N LYS A 360 6.22 11.25 -9.34
CA LYS A 360 4.92 10.62 -9.09
C LYS A 360 4.38 9.91 -10.34
N ALA A 361 4.42 10.57 -11.49
CA ALA A 361 3.94 9.99 -12.74
C ALA A 361 4.72 8.72 -13.12
N VAL A 362 6.06 8.77 -13.01
CA VAL A 362 6.94 7.63 -13.29
C VAL A 362 6.73 6.49 -12.29
N ALA A 363 6.71 6.79 -10.99
CA ALA A 363 6.52 5.79 -9.94
C ALA A 363 5.15 5.09 -10.06
N PHE A 364 4.09 5.85 -10.33
CA PHE A 364 2.76 5.33 -10.60
C PHE A 364 2.75 4.41 -11.83
N ALA A 365 3.34 4.86 -12.95
CA ALA A 365 3.42 4.06 -14.17
C ALA A 365 4.19 2.75 -13.97
N SER A 366 5.23 2.75 -13.12
CA SER A 366 5.99 1.55 -12.77
C SER A 366 5.12 0.49 -12.11
N ILE A 367 4.42 0.85 -11.02
CA ILE A 367 3.57 -0.10 -10.29
C ILE A 367 2.33 -0.51 -11.12
N ASP A 368 1.73 0.42 -11.86
CA ASP A 368 0.56 0.12 -12.70
C ASP A 368 0.92 -0.77 -13.90
N GLY A 369 2.06 -0.51 -14.53
CA GLY A 369 2.61 -1.34 -15.61
C GLY A 369 2.91 -2.75 -15.13
N TYR A 370 3.56 -2.89 -13.97
CA TYR A 370 3.83 -4.19 -13.36
C TYR A 370 2.54 -4.97 -13.08
N TYR A 371 1.53 -4.34 -12.47
CA TYR A 371 0.25 -4.98 -12.19
C TYR A 371 -0.47 -5.44 -13.47
N ARG A 372 -0.44 -4.64 -14.53
CA ARG A 372 -1.02 -5.02 -15.83
C ARG A 372 -0.28 -6.21 -16.43
N HIS A 373 1.05 -6.24 -16.35
CA HIS A 373 1.87 -7.32 -16.88
C HIS A 373 1.55 -8.66 -16.20
N ILE A 374 1.63 -8.72 -14.86
CA ILE A 374 1.37 -9.97 -14.11
C ILE A 374 -0.06 -10.49 -14.33
N ARG A 375 -1.05 -9.58 -14.47
CA ARG A 375 -2.43 -9.97 -14.80
C ARG A 375 -2.58 -10.53 -16.20
N LEU A 376 -1.89 -9.96 -17.17
CA LEU A 376 -1.90 -10.45 -18.55
C LEU A 376 -1.25 -11.83 -18.63
N ASP A 377 -0.12 -12.02 -17.94
CA ASP A 377 0.57 -13.31 -17.91
C ASP A 377 -0.27 -14.40 -17.27
N ARG A 378 -0.89 -14.11 -16.11
CA ARG A 378 -1.82 -15.06 -15.48
C ARG A 378 -3.00 -15.41 -16.40
N ARG A 379 -3.55 -14.44 -17.12
CA ARG A 379 -4.62 -14.69 -18.09
C ARG A 379 -4.16 -15.58 -19.24
N LYS A 380 -2.96 -15.36 -19.79
CA LYS A 380 -2.37 -16.22 -20.83
C LYS A 380 -2.16 -17.64 -20.29
N GLU A 381 -1.71 -17.77 -19.05
CA GLU A 381 -1.45 -19.08 -18.43
C GLU A 381 -2.74 -19.87 -18.20
N LEU A 382 -3.78 -19.23 -17.67
CA LEU A 382 -5.11 -19.83 -17.56
C LEU A 382 -5.65 -20.29 -18.93
N GLN A 383 -5.38 -19.53 -20.00
CA GLN A 383 -5.74 -19.92 -21.37
C GLN A 383 -4.92 -21.12 -21.87
N ARG A 384 -3.61 -21.20 -21.56
CA ARG A 384 -2.76 -22.35 -21.87
C ARG A 384 -3.23 -23.61 -21.16
N HIS A 385 -3.46 -23.54 -19.85
CA HIS A 385 -4.00 -24.66 -19.06
C HIS A 385 -5.37 -25.14 -19.60
N ARG A 386 -6.26 -24.20 -19.95
CA ARG A 386 -7.56 -24.55 -20.56
C ARG A 386 -7.42 -25.20 -21.94
N SER A 387 -6.43 -24.77 -22.73
CA SER A 387 -6.14 -25.38 -24.04
C SER A 387 -5.51 -26.76 -23.90
N ALA A 388 -4.70 -27.00 -22.86
CA ALA A 388 -4.11 -28.30 -22.55
C ALA A 388 -5.11 -29.31 -21.97
N MET A 389 -6.14 -28.86 -21.24
CA MET A 389 -7.22 -29.72 -20.73
C MET A 389 -8.26 -30.12 -21.80
N ASN A 390 -8.23 -29.51 -22.98
CA ASN A 390 -9.19 -29.80 -24.05
C ASN A 390 -8.93 -31.16 -24.76
N THR A 391 -7.96 -31.97 -24.29
CA THR A 391 -7.71 -33.35 -24.72
C THR A 391 -8.22 -34.42 -23.73
N GLY A 392 -8.94 -34.05 -22.66
CA GLY A 392 -9.60 -35.03 -21.80
C GLY A 392 -10.03 -34.48 -20.43
N ALA A 393 -11.30 -34.69 -20.11
CA ALA A 393 -12.01 -34.38 -18.86
C ALA A 393 -12.56 -32.94 -18.69
N LEU A 394 -13.89 -32.83 -18.84
CA LEU A 394 -14.71 -31.72 -18.38
C LEU A 394 -14.72 -31.68 -16.84
N SER A 395 -13.83 -30.89 -16.22
CA SER A 395 -14.02 -30.44 -14.83
C SER A 395 -14.45 -28.97 -14.83
N GLN A 396 -15.74 -28.79 -14.57
CA GLN A 396 -16.38 -27.50 -14.34
C GLN A 396 -16.02 -27.02 -12.92
N ASP A 397 -14.79 -26.54 -12.71
CA ASP A 397 -14.47 -25.74 -11.52
C ASP A 397 -14.24 -24.29 -11.97
N SER A 398 -15.35 -23.60 -12.25
CA SER A 398 -15.40 -22.15 -12.37
C SER A 398 -15.27 -21.48 -11.00
N GLY A 399 -14.36 -21.97 -10.15
CA GLY A 399 -13.95 -21.35 -8.91
C GLY A 399 -13.10 -20.13 -9.24
N SER A 400 -13.40 -18.99 -8.65
CA SER A 400 -12.59 -17.79 -8.86
C SER A 400 -11.13 -18.09 -8.53
N ASP A 401 -10.23 -17.66 -9.42
CA ASP A 401 -8.77 -17.63 -9.19
C ASP A 401 -8.41 -16.56 -8.13
N ALA A 402 -9.18 -16.49 -7.04
CA ALA A 402 -9.00 -15.53 -5.95
C ALA A 402 -7.63 -15.71 -5.30
N ASP A 403 -7.14 -16.94 -5.24
CA ASP A 403 -5.82 -17.31 -4.74
C ASP A 403 -4.69 -16.72 -5.59
N GLY A 404 -4.75 -16.88 -6.92
CA GLY A 404 -3.78 -16.31 -7.86
C GLY A 404 -3.85 -14.78 -7.92
N VAL A 405 -5.05 -14.21 -7.82
CA VAL A 405 -5.21 -12.75 -7.73
C VAL A 405 -4.64 -12.19 -6.42
N ALA A 406 -4.80 -12.90 -5.30
CA ALA A 406 -4.20 -12.51 -4.03
C ALA A 406 -2.67 -12.57 -4.06
N ARG A 407 -2.08 -13.58 -4.73
CA ARG A 407 -0.63 -13.63 -4.97
C ARG A 407 -0.13 -12.41 -5.75
N ASP A 408 -0.81 -12.05 -6.83
CA ASP A 408 -0.48 -10.85 -7.60
C ASP A 408 -0.51 -9.58 -6.76
N ALA A 409 -1.50 -9.43 -5.87
CA ALA A 409 -1.57 -8.29 -4.97
C ALA A 409 -0.38 -8.23 -3.99
N VAL A 410 0.06 -9.38 -3.46
CA VAL A 410 1.27 -9.45 -2.62
C VAL A 410 2.52 -9.09 -3.43
N ARG A 411 2.65 -9.58 -4.67
CA ARG A 411 3.77 -9.21 -5.54
C ARG A 411 3.78 -7.73 -5.91
N CYS A 412 2.61 -7.12 -6.12
CA CYS A 412 2.51 -5.67 -6.30
C CYS A 412 3.00 -4.92 -5.06
N LEU A 413 2.76 -5.45 -3.85
CA LEU A 413 3.28 -4.86 -2.62
C LEU A 413 4.81 -5.01 -2.52
N GLU A 414 5.37 -6.16 -2.90
CA GLU A 414 6.82 -6.37 -3.02
C GLU A 414 7.44 -5.37 -4.01
N HIS A 415 6.88 -5.26 -5.22
CA HIS A 415 7.35 -4.34 -6.24
C HIS A 415 7.25 -2.88 -5.77
N ALA A 416 6.17 -2.51 -5.08
CA ALA A 416 5.99 -1.18 -4.52
C ALA A 416 7.09 -0.82 -3.51
N MET A 417 7.58 -1.76 -2.71
CA MET A 417 8.72 -1.51 -1.81
C MET A 417 9.98 -1.14 -2.58
N VAL A 418 10.28 -1.87 -3.67
CA VAL A 418 11.45 -1.59 -4.51
C VAL A 418 11.30 -0.25 -5.24
N VAL A 419 10.10 0.07 -5.74
CA VAL A 419 9.80 1.37 -6.35
C VAL A 419 10.03 2.50 -5.35
N VAL A 420 9.43 2.44 -4.16
CA VAL A 420 9.61 3.50 -3.14
C VAL A 420 11.07 3.59 -2.69
N ALA A 421 11.79 2.46 -2.56
CA ALA A 421 13.22 2.47 -2.25
C ALA A 421 14.05 3.17 -3.35
N GLY A 422 13.79 2.85 -4.62
CA GLY A 422 14.44 3.51 -5.77
C GLY A 422 14.14 5.00 -5.84
N GLU A 423 12.89 5.41 -5.67
CA GLU A 423 12.51 6.83 -5.61
C GLU A 423 13.18 7.56 -4.43
N LYS A 424 13.37 6.87 -3.29
CA LYS A 424 14.15 7.41 -2.15
C LYS A 424 15.61 7.62 -2.51
N SER A 425 16.19 6.71 -3.30
CA SER A 425 17.57 6.82 -3.79
C SER A 425 17.73 7.99 -4.78
N ILE A 426 16.75 8.21 -5.67
CA ILE A 426 16.72 9.39 -6.55
C ILE A 426 16.61 10.68 -5.73
N TYR A 427 15.68 10.72 -4.77
CA TYR A 427 15.53 11.87 -3.88
C TYR A 427 16.84 12.19 -3.14
N ARG A 428 17.52 11.16 -2.61
CA ARG A 428 18.82 11.32 -1.94
C ARG A 428 19.94 11.76 -2.87
N CYS A 429 19.86 11.41 -4.14
CA CYS A 429 20.86 11.76 -5.14
C CYS A 429 20.73 13.24 -5.59
N VAL A 430 19.50 13.71 -5.75
CA VAL A 430 19.20 15.01 -6.38
C VAL A 430 18.81 16.09 -5.37
N VAL A 431 17.94 15.75 -4.42
CA VAL A 431 17.23 16.73 -3.58
C VAL A 431 17.84 16.84 -2.18
N SER A 432 18.22 15.72 -1.57
CA SER A 432 18.79 15.68 -0.21
C SER A 432 20.12 16.44 -0.04
N PRO A 433 21.08 16.43 -1.00
CA PRO A 433 22.38 17.11 -0.81
C PRO A 433 22.24 18.62 -0.65
N THR A 434 21.22 19.21 -1.27
CA THR A 434 20.88 20.63 -1.19
C THR A 434 20.43 21.06 0.21
N SER A 435 19.95 20.11 1.03
CA SER A 435 19.64 20.38 2.45
C SER A 435 20.85 20.32 3.39
N SER A 436 21.97 19.75 2.91
CA SER A 436 23.19 19.49 3.71
C SER A 436 24.43 20.30 3.31
N HIS A 437 24.44 20.92 2.12
CA HIS A 437 25.62 21.68 1.63
C HIS A 437 25.74 23.10 2.19
N THR A 438 24.74 23.60 2.92
CA THR A 438 24.95 24.77 3.77
C THR A 438 25.74 24.33 5.00
N HIS A 439 26.96 24.83 5.17
CA HIS A 439 27.82 24.59 6.35
C HIS A 439 27.14 24.89 7.71
N ASP A 440 25.92 25.45 7.72
CA ASP A 440 25.02 25.59 8.86
C ASP A 440 23.63 24.97 8.54
N GLU A 441 23.30 23.79 9.08
CA GLU A 441 21.91 23.24 9.05
C GLU A 441 20.87 24.21 9.66
N ALA A 442 21.33 25.20 10.42
CA ALA A 442 20.55 26.26 11.05
C ALA A 442 19.98 27.30 10.06
N LYS A 443 20.42 27.34 8.80
CA LYS A 443 19.99 28.35 7.81
C LYS A 443 18.84 27.93 6.89
N VAL A 444 18.45 26.66 6.85
CA VAL A 444 17.35 26.21 5.96
C VAL A 444 15.98 26.48 6.61
N PRO A 445 15.10 27.30 5.99
CA PRO A 445 13.79 27.62 6.55
C PRO A 445 12.95 26.37 6.83
N ARG A 446 12.24 26.35 7.97
CA ARG A 446 11.34 25.24 8.35
C ARG A 446 10.31 24.92 7.25
N GLU A 447 9.80 25.94 6.59
CA GLU A 447 8.85 25.81 5.48
C GLU A 447 9.43 25.01 4.31
N TYR A 448 10.70 25.25 3.94
CA TYR A 448 11.39 24.49 2.89
C TYR A 448 11.64 23.04 3.33
N LYS A 449 12.02 22.81 4.59
CA LYS A 449 12.16 21.44 5.15
C LYS A 449 10.83 20.66 5.08
N LEU A 450 9.70 21.32 5.32
CA LEU A 450 8.37 20.70 5.19
C LEU A 450 8.03 20.41 3.72
N ALA A 451 8.28 21.36 2.81
CA ALA A 451 8.07 21.19 1.37
C ALA A 451 8.88 20.02 0.79
N LEU A 452 10.11 19.84 1.25
CA LEU A 452 10.98 18.71 0.91
C LEU A 452 10.33 17.36 1.26
N VAL A 453 9.86 17.22 2.51
CA VAL A 453 9.17 16.01 2.98
C VAL A 453 7.84 15.79 2.22
N GLU A 454 7.11 16.86 1.95
CA GLU A 454 5.83 16.81 1.21
C GLU A 454 6.04 16.33 -0.23
N SER A 455 7.07 16.84 -0.92
CA SER A 455 7.38 16.45 -2.31
C SER A 455 7.69 14.96 -2.45
N TYR A 456 8.53 14.40 -1.56
CA TYR A 456 8.81 12.96 -1.54
C TYR A 456 7.58 12.14 -1.12
N SER A 457 6.86 12.61 -0.09
CA SER A 457 5.63 11.93 0.34
C SER A 457 4.59 11.89 -0.77
N HIS A 458 4.54 12.88 -1.67
CA HIS A 458 3.62 12.90 -2.79
C HIS A 458 3.91 11.77 -3.79
N VAL A 459 5.19 11.53 -4.09
CA VAL A 459 5.65 10.41 -4.94
C VAL A 459 5.33 9.07 -4.29
N ALA A 460 5.72 8.88 -3.03
CA ALA A 460 5.46 7.63 -2.30
C ALA A 460 3.96 7.34 -2.13
N ALA A 461 3.14 8.38 -1.88
CA ALA A 461 1.70 8.26 -1.75
C ALA A 461 1.05 7.69 -3.02
N ALA A 462 1.54 8.03 -4.22
CA ALA A 462 0.99 7.51 -5.47
C ALA A 462 1.17 6.00 -5.62
N VAL A 463 2.30 5.47 -5.17
CA VAL A 463 2.58 4.03 -5.19
C VAL A 463 1.68 3.31 -4.17
N VAL A 464 1.62 3.81 -2.94
CA VAL A 464 0.81 3.20 -1.86
C VAL A 464 -0.68 3.26 -2.18
N ASP A 465 -1.18 4.38 -2.71
CA ASP A 465 -2.57 4.56 -3.13
C ASP A 465 -2.94 3.58 -4.27
N ARG A 466 -2.03 3.35 -5.23
CA ARG A 466 -2.22 2.33 -6.26
C ARG A 466 -2.29 0.92 -5.68
N CYS A 467 -1.41 0.57 -4.74
CA CYS A 467 -1.45 -0.72 -4.04
C CYS A 467 -2.77 -0.92 -3.28
N MET A 468 -3.26 0.12 -2.61
CA MET A 468 -4.57 0.08 -1.95
C MET A 468 -5.70 -0.16 -2.97
N ASP A 469 -5.66 0.46 -4.15
CA ASP A 469 -6.66 0.20 -5.20
C ASP A 469 -6.60 -1.23 -5.73
N ILE A 470 -5.39 -1.77 -5.94
CA ILE A 470 -5.17 -3.15 -6.37
C ILE A 470 -5.76 -4.11 -5.34
N ILE A 471 -5.40 -3.97 -4.07
CA ILE A 471 -5.88 -4.84 -2.97
C ILE A 471 -7.40 -4.77 -2.85
N GLU A 472 -7.99 -3.58 -2.85
CA GLU A 472 -9.44 -3.42 -2.76
C GLU A 472 -10.15 -4.03 -3.98
N THR A 473 -9.53 -3.96 -5.16
CA THR A 473 -10.05 -4.61 -6.37
C THR A 473 -10.15 -6.12 -6.17
N VAL A 474 -9.12 -6.74 -5.59
CA VAL A 474 -9.15 -8.18 -5.27
C VAL A 474 -10.30 -8.51 -4.33
N PHE A 475 -10.47 -7.75 -3.24
CA PHE A 475 -11.53 -8.01 -2.28
C PHE A 475 -12.94 -7.83 -2.87
N VAL A 476 -13.17 -6.75 -3.61
CA VAL A 476 -14.52 -6.38 -4.06
C VAL A 476 -14.93 -7.13 -5.33
N LYS A 477 -14.03 -7.25 -6.32
CA LYS A 477 -14.36 -7.84 -7.63
C LYS A 477 -14.07 -9.34 -7.67
N ASP A 478 -12.94 -9.78 -7.15
CA ASP A 478 -12.47 -11.16 -7.34
C ASP A 478 -12.86 -12.08 -6.17
N ALA A 479 -12.85 -11.57 -4.93
CA ALA A 479 -13.28 -12.28 -3.72
C ALA A 479 -14.75 -12.04 -3.35
N GLY A 480 -15.47 -11.18 -4.10
CA GLY A 480 -16.92 -11.01 -3.98
C GLY A 480 -17.41 -10.52 -2.61
N VAL A 481 -16.60 -9.74 -1.87
CA VAL A 481 -16.90 -9.30 -0.49
C VAL A 481 -18.29 -8.64 -0.34
N ASN A 482 -18.82 -8.01 -1.38
CA ASN A 482 -20.13 -7.34 -1.36
C ASN A 482 -21.30 -8.21 -1.85
N ALA A 483 -21.06 -9.39 -2.43
CA ALA A 483 -22.12 -10.24 -3.01
C ALA A 483 -23.14 -10.73 -1.96
N PHE A 484 -22.70 -10.98 -0.72
CA PHE A 484 -23.58 -11.44 0.36
C PHE A 484 -24.44 -10.34 1.01
N ALA A 485 -24.13 -9.06 0.80
CA ALA A 485 -24.90 -7.96 1.41
C ALA A 485 -26.23 -7.69 0.68
N SER A 486 -26.33 -8.06 -0.59
CA SER A 486 -27.50 -7.80 -1.44
C SER A 486 -28.60 -8.87 -1.36
N SER A 487 -28.33 -10.02 -0.73
CA SER A 487 -29.29 -11.13 -0.66
C SER A 487 -30.22 -11.09 0.56
N ASN A 488 -30.09 -10.07 1.43
CA ASN A 488 -30.80 -10.00 2.72
C ASN A 488 -31.93 -8.95 2.78
N ASN A 489 -32.35 -8.39 1.64
CA ASN A 489 -33.50 -7.50 1.60
C ASN A 489 -34.78 -8.29 1.26
N ASN A 490 -35.71 -8.29 2.21
CA ASN A 490 -37.09 -8.78 2.09
C ASN A 490 -37.75 -8.34 0.77
N PRO A 491 -38.53 -9.20 0.09
CA PRO A 491 -39.31 -8.81 -1.08
C PRO A 491 -40.63 -8.15 -0.67
N SER A 492 -40.56 -7.06 0.09
CA SER A 492 -41.75 -6.29 0.50
C SER A 492 -41.39 -4.83 0.70
N ASN A 493 -41.25 -4.10 -0.41
CA ASN A 493 -41.51 -2.66 -0.59
C ASN A 493 -40.69 -2.15 -1.79
N ALA A 494 -41.11 -2.53 -2.99
CA ALA A 494 -40.81 -1.77 -4.21
C ALA A 494 -42.05 -0.96 -4.57
N ALA A 495 -42.29 0.11 -3.81
CA ALA A 495 -43.20 1.16 -4.21
C ALA A 495 -42.61 2.49 -3.76
N ASN A 496 -42.56 3.41 -4.71
CA ASN A 496 -42.43 4.85 -4.52
C ASN A 496 -41.01 5.42 -4.28
N THR A 497 -40.31 5.72 -5.39
CA THR A 497 -39.56 6.99 -5.52
C THR A 497 -39.65 7.45 -6.99
N GLY A 498 -40.70 8.23 -7.27
CA GLY A 498 -40.81 9.05 -8.47
C GLY A 498 -40.33 10.48 -8.21
N GLY A 499 -39.85 11.13 -9.28
CA GLY A 499 -39.60 12.57 -9.38
C GLY A 499 -38.19 13.00 -8.94
N ALA A 500 -37.40 13.79 -9.68
CA ALA A 500 -37.72 14.61 -10.84
C ALA A 500 -36.42 14.89 -11.63
N ALA A 501 -36.48 14.81 -12.96
CA ALA A 501 -35.50 15.43 -13.84
C ALA A 501 -36.25 16.17 -14.95
N ASN A 502 -35.91 17.45 -15.07
CA ASN A 502 -36.54 18.47 -15.91
C ASN A 502 -36.53 18.14 -17.40
N HIS A 503 -37.62 18.56 -18.05
CA HIS A 503 -37.79 18.67 -19.49
C HIS A 503 -37.17 19.95 -20.05
N SER A 504 -36.49 19.82 -21.19
CA SER A 504 -36.62 20.62 -22.43
C SER A 504 -35.91 19.82 -23.52
N GLY A 505 -36.37 19.60 -24.75
CA GLY A 505 -37.43 20.16 -25.58
C GLY A 505 -36.86 20.15 -27.01
N GLY A 506 -37.41 19.33 -27.92
CA GLY A 506 -36.92 19.27 -29.31
C GLY A 506 -37.57 18.13 -30.10
N ALA A 507 -38.51 18.48 -30.96
CA ALA A 507 -39.46 17.62 -31.64
C ALA A 507 -38.96 17.02 -32.98
N GLY A 508 -39.64 15.96 -33.42
CA GLY A 508 -39.97 15.75 -34.85
C GLY A 508 -39.54 14.41 -35.44
N GLY A 509 -40.52 13.64 -35.96
CA GLY A 509 -40.26 12.63 -37.00
C GLY A 509 -41.07 11.34 -36.88
N ALA A 510 -42.26 11.32 -37.48
CA ALA A 510 -43.13 10.15 -37.62
C ALA A 510 -42.62 9.15 -38.69
N GLY A 511 -42.99 7.87 -38.54
CA GLY A 511 -42.82 6.82 -39.57
C GLY A 511 -43.51 5.52 -39.19
N ASN A 512 -44.61 5.22 -39.88
CA ASN A 512 -45.54 4.08 -39.69
C ASN A 512 -45.05 2.77 -40.34
N ALA A 513 -45.25 1.65 -39.62
CA ALA A 513 -45.72 0.30 -40.04
C ALA A 513 -44.92 -0.55 -41.07
N PRO A 514 -45.20 -1.88 -41.28
CA PRO A 514 -46.14 -2.81 -40.62
C PRO A 514 -45.58 -4.21 -40.23
N ASN A 515 -46.50 -5.04 -39.70
CA ASN A 515 -46.41 -6.38 -39.10
C ASN A 515 -45.90 -7.57 -39.95
N GLY A 516 -45.18 -8.50 -39.26
CA GLY A 516 -45.43 -9.95 -39.17
C GLY A 516 -44.68 -10.91 -40.13
N PRO A 517 -44.61 -12.25 -39.87
CA PRO A 517 -44.94 -13.02 -38.65
C PRO A 517 -43.96 -14.19 -38.28
N ASN A 518 -44.25 -14.86 -37.15
CA ASN A 518 -43.87 -16.23 -36.76
C ASN A 518 -42.44 -16.58 -36.29
N ALA A 519 -42.29 -16.87 -34.99
CA ALA A 519 -41.64 -18.07 -34.45
C ALA A 519 -42.01 -18.28 -32.95
N PRO A 520 -42.08 -19.52 -32.46
CA PRO A 520 -43.02 -19.94 -31.42
C PRO A 520 -42.53 -19.74 -29.99
N GLY A 521 -43.49 -19.68 -29.06
CA GLY A 521 -43.26 -19.76 -27.63
C GLY A 521 -42.48 -21.03 -27.25
N GLY A 522 -41.39 -20.81 -26.51
CA GLY A 522 -40.62 -21.84 -25.83
C GLY A 522 -40.66 -21.56 -24.33
N ALA A 523 -40.97 -22.62 -23.59
CA ALA A 523 -41.26 -22.67 -22.16
C ALA A 523 -40.30 -21.87 -21.27
N ASN A 524 -40.89 -21.31 -20.20
CA ASN A 524 -40.19 -20.95 -18.97
C ASN A 524 -39.34 -22.13 -18.50
N ASP A 525 -38.02 -22.01 -18.65
CA ASP A 525 -37.05 -22.92 -18.07
C ASP A 525 -36.79 -22.46 -16.61
N PRO A 526 -37.18 -23.22 -15.57
CA PRO A 526 -37.06 -22.76 -14.18
C PRO A 526 -35.63 -22.83 -13.63
N ASN A 527 -34.61 -22.90 -14.50
CA ASN A 527 -33.22 -23.17 -14.14
C ASN A 527 -32.26 -21.96 -14.22
N THR A 528 -32.75 -20.73 -14.18
CA THR A 528 -31.90 -19.58 -13.83
C THR A 528 -31.63 -19.59 -12.32
N SER A 529 -30.59 -20.32 -11.95
CA SER A 529 -30.01 -20.40 -10.61
C SER A 529 -29.84 -19.02 -9.97
N THR A 530 -30.54 -18.79 -8.87
CA THR A 530 -30.10 -17.90 -7.79
C THR A 530 -28.63 -18.21 -7.45
N PRO A 531 -27.80 -17.21 -7.08
CA PRO A 531 -26.41 -17.45 -6.73
C PRO A 531 -26.37 -18.23 -5.41
N LEU A 532 -26.43 -19.55 -5.51
CA LEU A 532 -26.31 -20.49 -4.41
C LEU A 532 -25.03 -20.15 -3.63
N SER A 533 -25.18 -20.08 -2.31
CA SER A 533 -24.14 -19.87 -1.30
C SER A 533 -23.00 -20.87 -1.44
N ASN A 534 -22.06 -20.61 -2.35
CA ASN A 534 -20.96 -21.52 -2.63
C ASN A 534 -19.87 -21.41 -1.56
N ILE A 535 -19.89 -22.35 -0.60
CA ILE A 535 -18.91 -22.44 0.50
C ILE A 535 -17.48 -22.47 -0.01
N ARG A 536 -17.22 -23.13 -1.15
CA ARG A 536 -15.86 -23.17 -1.74
C ARG A 536 -15.41 -21.78 -2.20
N ALA A 537 -16.30 -21.01 -2.83
CA ALA A 537 -15.98 -19.66 -3.27
C ALA A 537 -15.72 -18.72 -2.09
N THR A 538 -16.51 -18.80 -1.02
CA THR A 538 -16.28 -17.98 0.19
C THR A 538 -15.05 -18.43 0.97
N ALA A 539 -14.71 -19.73 0.96
CA ALA A 539 -13.48 -20.24 1.53
C ALA A 539 -12.24 -19.73 0.77
N ASN A 540 -12.26 -19.81 -0.58
CA ASN A 540 -11.20 -19.27 -1.42
C ASN A 540 -11.04 -17.76 -1.22
N ALA A 541 -12.15 -17.01 -1.10
CA ALA A 541 -12.13 -15.59 -0.78
C ALA A 541 -11.52 -15.29 0.60
N ALA A 542 -11.86 -16.08 1.62
CA ALA A 542 -11.29 -15.93 2.97
C ALA A 542 -9.79 -16.23 2.99
N ALA A 543 -9.36 -17.30 2.34
CA ALA A 543 -7.94 -17.66 2.22
C ALA A 543 -7.15 -16.60 1.43
N ALA A 544 -7.70 -16.12 0.31
CA ALA A 544 -7.14 -15.03 -0.49
C ALA A 544 -6.97 -13.75 0.34
N GLY A 545 -8.00 -13.38 1.12
CA GLY A 545 -7.95 -12.25 2.03
C GLY A 545 -6.85 -12.39 3.08
N LEU A 546 -6.82 -13.53 3.77
CA LEU A 546 -5.79 -13.83 4.78
C LEU A 546 -4.37 -13.80 4.19
N ARG A 547 -4.17 -14.26 2.95
CA ARG A 547 -2.86 -14.15 2.27
C ARG A 547 -2.45 -12.70 2.05
N ILE A 548 -3.35 -11.87 1.52
CA ILE A 548 -3.05 -10.45 1.30
C ILE A 548 -2.69 -9.80 2.65
N LEU A 549 -3.45 -10.10 3.70
CA LEU A 549 -3.15 -9.58 5.04
C LEU A 549 -1.81 -10.05 5.59
N ASP A 550 -1.40 -11.29 5.34
CA ASP A 550 -0.10 -11.79 5.75
C ASP A 550 1.03 -10.99 5.06
N GLY A 551 0.91 -10.77 3.74
CA GLY A 551 1.83 -9.92 2.99
C GLY A 551 1.86 -8.47 3.49
N VAL A 552 0.70 -7.85 3.71
CA VAL A 552 0.60 -6.48 4.26
C VAL A 552 1.20 -6.39 5.66
N ARG A 553 0.99 -7.39 6.52
CA ARG A 553 1.55 -7.43 7.88
C ARG A 553 3.07 -7.53 7.86
N MET A 554 3.64 -8.31 6.94
CA MET A 554 5.09 -8.50 6.83
C MET A 554 5.77 -7.29 6.20
N LEU A 555 5.21 -6.75 5.11
CA LEU A 555 5.85 -5.72 4.30
C LEU A 555 5.46 -4.28 4.70
N GLY A 556 4.27 -4.11 5.26
CA GLY A 556 3.69 -2.80 5.61
C GLY A 556 4.57 -1.93 6.51
N PRO A 557 5.16 -2.45 7.61
CA PRO A 557 6.05 -1.65 8.46
C PRO A 557 7.29 -1.14 7.71
N SER A 558 7.90 -1.98 6.88
CA SER A 558 9.07 -1.61 6.09
C SER A 558 8.73 -0.62 4.98
N LEU A 559 7.57 -0.79 4.33
CA LEU A 559 7.05 0.17 3.36
C LEU A 559 6.77 1.54 4.01
N ALA A 560 6.17 1.56 5.20
CA ALA A 560 5.94 2.80 5.95
C ALA A 560 7.27 3.50 6.27
N LYS A 561 8.28 2.76 6.74
CA LYS A 561 9.61 3.31 7.01
C LYS A 561 10.30 3.87 5.76
N LEU A 562 10.08 3.28 4.58
CA LEU A 562 10.57 3.83 3.32
C LEU A 562 9.87 5.14 2.97
N CYS A 563 8.55 5.23 3.21
CA CYS A 563 7.74 6.44 2.98
C CYS A 563 8.08 7.60 3.92
N HIS A 564 8.68 7.34 5.08
CA HIS A 564 9.13 8.37 6.02
C HIS A 564 10.52 8.92 5.68
N MET A 565 10.68 10.23 5.82
CA MET A 565 11.96 10.93 5.86
C MET A 565 12.25 11.34 7.31
N SER A 566 13.43 11.00 7.83
CA SER A 566 13.85 11.45 9.17
C SER A 566 14.25 12.91 9.10
N SER A 567 13.49 13.80 9.74
CA SER A 567 13.98 15.12 10.12
C SER A 567 14.90 14.96 11.33
N HIS A 568 16.16 15.35 11.21
CA HIS A 568 17.18 15.13 12.25
C HIS A 568 17.01 16.00 13.52
N ASP A 569 15.90 16.75 13.66
CA ASP A 569 15.58 17.57 14.84
C ASP A 569 14.90 16.75 15.95
N SER A 570 15.58 15.71 16.42
CA SER A 570 15.12 14.85 17.52
C SER A 570 15.33 15.50 18.90
N ARG A 571 14.79 16.70 19.12
CA ARG A 571 14.74 17.36 20.45
C ARG A 571 13.43 18.04 20.83
N SER A 572 12.38 17.98 20.01
CA SER A 572 11.03 18.44 20.46
C SER A 572 10.02 17.31 20.38
N SER A 573 9.76 16.70 21.54
CA SER A 573 8.66 15.76 21.77
C SER A 573 7.33 16.49 21.75
N GLN A 574 6.83 16.88 20.56
CA GLN A 574 5.42 17.23 20.36
C GLN A 574 5.11 17.36 18.85
N GLU A 575 4.40 16.35 18.34
CA GLU A 575 3.67 16.35 17.06
C GLU A 575 4.51 16.27 15.77
N GLU A 576 5.16 15.11 15.52
CA GLU A 576 5.45 14.69 14.14
C GLU A 576 4.12 14.49 13.39
N GLN A 577 3.72 15.48 12.60
CA GLN A 577 2.60 15.35 11.67
C GLN A 577 2.94 14.26 10.64
N MET A 578 2.17 13.18 10.65
CA MET A 578 2.39 12.05 9.76
C MET A 578 2.08 12.44 8.30
N SER A 579 2.97 12.08 7.38
CA SER A 579 2.82 12.40 5.96
C SER A 579 1.61 11.68 5.33
N VAL A 580 1.18 12.11 4.13
CA VAL A 580 0.08 11.44 3.39
C VAL A 580 0.41 9.99 3.12
N ALA A 581 1.66 9.70 2.72
CA ALA A 581 2.12 8.34 2.49
C ALA A 581 2.07 7.50 3.77
N GLY A 582 2.42 8.08 4.93
CA GLY A 582 2.29 7.42 6.23
C GLY A 582 0.84 7.07 6.57
N HIS A 583 -0.11 8.00 6.34
CA HIS A 583 -1.54 7.74 6.53
C HIS A 583 -2.05 6.61 5.62
N LEU A 584 -1.66 6.60 4.34
CA LEU A 584 -2.04 5.55 3.40
C LEU A 584 -1.43 4.18 3.80
N CYS A 585 -0.19 4.15 4.28
CA CYS A 585 0.45 2.93 4.81
C CYS A 585 -0.23 2.36 6.06
N ILE A 586 -0.90 3.19 6.87
CA ILE A 586 -1.78 2.69 7.94
C ILE A 586 -3.13 2.25 7.36
N GLY A 587 -3.62 3.00 6.37
CA GLY A 587 -4.85 2.73 5.63
C GLY A 587 -4.87 1.34 4.98
N ILE A 588 -3.78 0.92 4.31
CA ILE A 588 -3.67 -0.38 3.64
C ILE A 588 -3.87 -1.54 4.63
N HIS A 589 -3.29 -1.48 5.83
CA HIS A 589 -3.46 -2.52 6.86
C HIS A 589 -4.89 -2.51 7.41
N ARG A 590 -5.41 -1.34 7.79
CA ARG A 590 -6.76 -1.21 8.37
C ARG A 590 -7.86 -1.68 7.41
N THR A 591 -7.76 -1.31 6.13
CA THR A 591 -8.72 -1.70 5.09
C THR A 591 -8.63 -3.19 4.78
N THR A 592 -7.42 -3.74 4.67
CA THR A 592 -7.20 -5.17 4.47
C THR A 592 -7.77 -6.00 5.64
N VAL A 593 -7.52 -5.61 6.89
CA VAL A 593 -8.11 -6.27 8.08
C VAL A 593 -9.64 -6.25 8.03
N LYS A 594 -10.23 -5.09 7.73
CA LYS A 594 -11.70 -4.94 7.62
C LYS A 594 -12.28 -5.89 6.56
N ASN A 595 -11.66 -5.95 5.38
CA ASN A 595 -12.14 -6.79 4.29
C ASN A 595 -11.93 -8.29 4.58
N CYS A 596 -10.80 -8.67 5.21
CA CYS A 596 -10.55 -10.04 5.66
C CYS A 596 -11.60 -10.52 6.66
N ALA A 597 -11.94 -9.70 7.65
CA ALA A 597 -12.99 -10.03 8.60
C ALA A 597 -14.32 -10.31 7.88
N LYS A 598 -14.66 -9.47 6.90
CA LYS A 598 -15.89 -9.65 6.11
C LYS A 598 -15.86 -10.94 5.27
N THR A 599 -14.72 -11.33 4.68
CA THR A 599 -14.60 -12.63 3.99
C THR A 599 -14.77 -13.82 4.93
N LEU A 600 -14.24 -13.74 6.16
CA LEU A 600 -14.39 -14.80 7.18
C LEU A 600 -15.84 -14.90 7.66
N GLU A 601 -16.50 -13.75 7.86
CA GLU A 601 -17.93 -13.69 8.19
C GLU A 601 -18.79 -14.29 7.06
N ASN A 602 -18.47 -14.01 5.79
CA ASN A 602 -19.16 -14.58 4.64
C ASN A 602 -18.99 -16.11 4.55
N LEU A 603 -17.79 -16.64 4.84
CA LEU A 603 -17.56 -18.08 4.93
C LEU A 603 -18.43 -18.72 6.01
N ALA A 604 -18.43 -18.15 7.22
CA ALA A 604 -19.24 -18.67 8.31
C ALA A 604 -20.75 -18.64 7.98
N LYS A 605 -21.22 -17.56 7.34
CA LYS A 605 -22.62 -17.44 6.86
C LYS A 605 -22.94 -18.44 5.76
N ALA A 606 -22.01 -18.71 4.83
CA ALA A 606 -22.22 -19.68 3.77
C ALA A 606 -22.41 -21.11 4.31
N ILE A 607 -21.66 -21.49 5.34
CA ILE A 607 -21.83 -22.78 6.03
C ILE A 607 -23.14 -22.81 6.83
N GLN A 608 -23.45 -21.72 7.55
CA GLN A 608 -24.66 -21.63 8.35
C GLN A 608 -25.95 -21.71 7.50
N ASN A 609 -25.93 -21.06 6.35
CA ASN A 609 -27.10 -20.91 5.47
C ASN A 609 -27.09 -21.93 4.32
N ASP A 610 -26.30 -22.99 4.42
CA ASP A 610 -26.33 -24.08 3.45
C ASP A 610 -27.76 -24.65 3.35
N PRO A 611 -28.33 -24.83 2.14
CA PRO A 611 -29.72 -25.23 1.98
C PRO A 611 -30.05 -26.51 2.76
N LEU A 612 -31.20 -26.50 3.43
CA LEU A 612 -31.63 -27.65 4.24
C LEU A 612 -32.23 -28.79 3.39
N ASP A 613 -32.60 -28.50 2.14
CA ASP A 613 -33.25 -29.44 1.22
C ASP A 613 -32.57 -29.49 -0.15
N GLY A 614 -32.91 -30.53 -0.91
CA GLY A 614 -32.37 -30.84 -2.23
C GLY A 614 -31.32 -31.96 -2.17
N GLU A 615 -31.28 -32.79 -3.21
CA GLU A 615 -30.53 -34.05 -3.25
C GLU A 615 -29.01 -33.90 -3.02
N ARG A 616 -28.44 -32.74 -3.36
CA ARG A 616 -27.04 -32.38 -3.06
C ARG A 616 -26.79 -32.08 -1.58
N HIS A 617 -27.76 -31.48 -0.89
CA HIS A 617 -27.62 -31.00 0.48
C HIS A 617 -28.16 -32.00 1.50
N ARG A 618 -29.19 -32.76 1.11
CA ARG A 618 -29.90 -33.80 1.86
C ARG A 618 -30.05 -35.06 0.97
N PRO A 619 -29.06 -35.96 0.95
CA PRO A 619 -29.08 -37.14 0.08
C PRO A 619 -30.11 -38.20 0.50
N LYS A 620 -30.91 -38.72 -0.43
CA LYS A 620 -32.00 -39.68 -0.12
C LYS A 620 -31.56 -40.95 0.62
N ASP A 621 -30.31 -41.36 0.41
CA ASP A 621 -29.65 -42.54 0.98
C ASP A 621 -28.92 -42.26 2.30
N ALA A 622 -29.08 -41.05 2.87
CA ALA A 622 -28.45 -40.60 4.10
C ALA A 622 -26.90 -40.55 4.07
N ARG A 623 -26.26 -40.53 2.89
CA ARG A 623 -24.80 -40.39 2.79
C ARG A 623 -24.29 -39.01 3.27
N VAL A 624 -22.97 -38.86 3.33
CA VAL A 624 -22.30 -37.60 3.72
C VAL A 624 -22.76 -36.45 2.83
N ALA A 625 -23.17 -35.34 3.45
CA ALA A 625 -23.58 -34.14 2.72
C ALA A 625 -22.38 -33.37 2.17
N ALA A 626 -22.55 -32.73 1.01
CA ALA A 626 -21.49 -31.95 0.36
C ALA A 626 -20.91 -30.86 1.30
N VAL A 627 -21.76 -30.22 2.12
CA VAL A 627 -21.39 -29.20 3.12
C VAL A 627 -20.30 -29.67 4.08
N SER A 628 -20.31 -30.94 4.49
CA SER A 628 -19.30 -31.50 5.39
C SER A 628 -17.93 -31.56 4.72
N SER A 629 -17.89 -32.01 3.47
CA SER A 629 -16.66 -32.05 2.67
C SER A 629 -16.14 -30.65 2.33
N ASP A 630 -17.03 -29.72 2.02
CA ASP A 630 -16.70 -28.34 1.67
C ASP A 630 -16.20 -27.56 2.89
N ALA A 631 -16.77 -27.79 4.08
CA ALA A 631 -16.31 -27.20 5.33
C ALA A 631 -14.93 -27.72 5.75
N VAL A 632 -14.65 -29.03 5.60
CA VAL A 632 -13.31 -29.59 5.85
C VAL A 632 -12.28 -28.93 4.94
N LYS A 633 -12.56 -28.81 3.64
CA LYS A 633 -11.68 -28.12 2.68
C LYS A 633 -11.49 -26.65 3.05
N ALA A 634 -12.57 -25.96 3.44
CA ALA A 634 -12.49 -24.57 3.88
C ALA A 634 -11.58 -24.38 5.09
N ILE A 635 -11.67 -25.26 6.10
CA ILE A 635 -10.80 -25.23 7.28
C ILE A 635 -9.32 -25.43 6.88
N ARG A 636 -9.04 -26.40 6.00
CA ARG A 636 -7.69 -26.67 5.49
C ARG A 636 -7.10 -25.52 4.67
N LEU A 637 -7.94 -24.75 3.97
CA LEU A 637 -7.50 -23.57 3.22
C LEU A 637 -7.11 -22.39 4.13
N ILE A 638 -7.79 -22.22 5.27
CA ILE A 638 -7.55 -21.08 6.18
C ILE A 638 -6.49 -21.37 7.25
N CYS A 639 -6.29 -22.63 7.64
CA CYS A 639 -5.37 -23.01 8.72
C CYS A 639 -3.91 -22.56 8.54
N PRO A 640 -3.35 -22.39 7.32
CA PRO A 640 -1.97 -21.94 7.16
C PRO A 640 -1.73 -20.47 7.52
N PHE A 641 -2.79 -19.71 7.84
CA PHE A 641 -2.74 -18.25 8.03
C PHE A 641 -2.94 -17.80 9.49
N VAL A 642 -2.38 -18.54 10.45
CA VAL A 642 -2.51 -18.26 11.90
C VAL A 642 -2.16 -16.81 12.27
N SER A 643 -0.99 -16.32 11.83
CA SER A 643 -0.54 -14.96 12.15
C SER A 643 -1.39 -13.86 11.50
N ALA A 644 -1.86 -14.09 10.27
CA ALA A 644 -2.76 -13.15 9.59
C ALA A 644 -4.13 -13.12 10.29
N TYR A 645 -4.68 -14.27 10.67
CA TYR A 645 -5.91 -14.34 11.45
C TYR A 645 -5.77 -13.61 12.79
N LYS A 646 -4.69 -13.84 13.55
CA LYS A 646 -4.43 -13.11 14.80
C LYS A 646 -4.33 -11.60 14.57
N SER A 647 -3.81 -11.15 13.43
CA SER A 647 -3.80 -9.72 13.08
C SER A 647 -5.20 -9.14 12.91
N VAL A 648 -6.17 -9.93 12.43
CA VAL A 648 -7.59 -9.54 12.36
C VAL A 648 -8.17 -9.43 13.77
N THR A 649 -8.09 -10.48 14.58
CA THR A 649 -8.74 -10.54 15.91
C THR A 649 -8.19 -9.48 16.86
N LYS A 650 -6.88 -9.17 16.81
CA LYS A 650 -6.29 -8.08 17.59
C LYS A 650 -6.91 -6.70 17.33
N ARG A 651 -7.54 -6.47 16.17
CA ARG A 651 -7.97 -5.13 15.70
C ARG A 651 -9.47 -5.01 15.48
N ARG A 652 -10.21 -6.11 15.50
CA ARG A 652 -11.63 -6.12 15.20
C ARG A 652 -12.32 -7.24 15.96
N ALA A 653 -13.36 -6.87 16.69
CA ALA A 653 -14.29 -7.83 17.29
C ALA A 653 -15.03 -8.61 16.19
N LEU A 654 -15.09 -9.92 16.34
CA LEU A 654 -15.75 -10.83 15.41
C LEU A 654 -16.98 -11.46 16.08
N PRO A 655 -17.99 -11.91 15.33
CA PRO A 655 -19.21 -12.48 15.91
C PRO A 655 -18.99 -13.71 16.81
N TRP A 656 -17.88 -14.42 16.60
CA TRP A 656 -17.49 -15.60 17.38
C TRP A 656 -16.44 -15.32 18.45
N ASP A 657 -15.90 -14.10 18.46
CA ASP A 657 -14.84 -13.66 19.35
C ASP A 657 -14.94 -12.13 19.54
N PRO A 658 -15.67 -11.67 20.57
CA PRO A 658 -15.87 -10.25 20.80
C PRO A 658 -14.63 -9.55 21.36
N ASN A 659 -13.65 -10.29 21.86
CA ASN A 659 -12.45 -9.75 22.48
C ASN A 659 -11.49 -9.17 21.42
N ILE A 660 -10.70 -8.18 21.80
CA ILE A 660 -9.69 -7.53 20.95
C ILE A 660 -8.36 -7.41 21.71
N GLY A 661 -7.27 -7.13 21.00
CA GLY A 661 -5.94 -7.01 21.62
C GLY A 661 -5.35 -8.37 22.03
N GLU A 662 -4.67 -8.43 23.17
CA GLU A 662 -3.98 -9.65 23.61
C GLU A 662 -4.95 -10.78 23.98
N GLU A 663 -6.14 -10.43 24.49
CA GLU A 663 -7.22 -11.36 24.86
C GLU A 663 -8.03 -11.86 23.64
N ALA A 664 -7.71 -11.39 22.44
CA ALA A 664 -8.39 -11.82 21.23
C ALA A 664 -8.14 -13.31 20.98
N GLY A 665 -9.17 -14.04 20.56
CA GLY A 665 -9.14 -15.45 20.21
C GLY A 665 -8.17 -15.78 19.08
N ASP A 666 -7.83 -17.06 19.05
CA ASP A 666 -6.95 -17.69 18.08
C ASP A 666 -7.74 -18.31 16.92
N LEU A 667 -7.02 -18.95 15.99
CA LEU A 667 -7.64 -19.58 14.84
C LEU A 667 -8.50 -20.79 15.24
N ASP A 668 -8.16 -21.50 16.33
CA ASP A 668 -8.96 -22.62 16.86
C ASP A 668 -10.37 -22.14 17.26
N SER A 669 -10.47 -20.95 17.84
CA SER A 669 -11.75 -20.32 18.19
C SER A 669 -12.67 -20.15 16.96
N PHE A 670 -12.11 -19.75 15.81
CA PHE A 670 -12.88 -19.65 14.56
C PHE A 670 -13.22 -21.03 13.98
N ILE A 671 -12.27 -21.98 14.00
CA ILE A 671 -12.52 -23.35 13.52
C ILE A 671 -13.66 -23.98 14.33
N ARG A 672 -13.65 -23.82 15.67
CA ARG A 672 -14.73 -24.24 16.55
C ARG A 672 -16.05 -23.62 16.13
N PHE A 673 -16.07 -22.32 15.84
CA PHE A 673 -17.28 -21.65 15.37
C PHE A 673 -17.79 -22.23 14.04
N LEU A 674 -16.92 -22.46 13.05
CA LEU A 674 -17.29 -23.07 11.78
C LEU A 674 -17.88 -24.47 11.95
N ILE A 675 -17.26 -25.31 12.80
CA ILE A 675 -17.76 -26.66 13.12
C ILE A 675 -19.13 -26.58 13.79
N MET A 676 -19.35 -25.68 14.74
CA MET A 676 -20.67 -25.54 15.37
C MET A 676 -21.75 -25.09 14.37
N ARG A 677 -21.42 -24.18 13.43
CA ARG A 677 -22.35 -23.79 12.37
C ARG A 677 -22.68 -24.93 11.42
N LEU A 678 -21.67 -25.72 11.05
CA LEU A 678 -21.85 -26.94 10.25
C LEU A 678 -22.76 -27.94 10.96
N LEU A 679 -22.50 -28.23 12.24
CA LEU A 679 -23.31 -29.17 13.03
C LEU A 679 -24.77 -28.71 13.15
N ASN A 680 -25.01 -27.41 13.33
CA ASN A 680 -26.37 -26.87 13.35
C ASN A 680 -27.07 -27.01 11.99
N SER A 681 -26.37 -26.78 10.87
CA SER A 681 -26.92 -27.00 9.53
C SER A 681 -27.26 -28.48 9.30
N LEU A 682 -26.36 -29.40 9.69
CA LEU A 682 -26.58 -30.83 9.61
C LEU A 682 -27.75 -31.29 10.48
N GLN A 683 -27.91 -30.73 11.69
CA GLN A 683 -29.08 -30.99 12.54
C GLN A 683 -30.38 -30.51 11.90
N GLY A 684 -30.39 -29.35 11.25
CA GLY A 684 -31.55 -28.89 10.49
C GLY A 684 -31.96 -29.87 9.38
N LYS A 685 -30.97 -30.40 8.65
CA LYS A 685 -31.19 -31.41 7.59
C LYS A 685 -31.66 -32.75 8.16
N MET A 686 -31.07 -33.19 9.27
CA MET A 686 -31.48 -34.38 10.02
C MET A 686 -32.96 -34.27 10.41
N LEU A 687 -33.38 -33.13 10.97
CA LEU A 687 -34.79 -32.87 11.34
C LEU A 687 -35.73 -32.80 10.14
N ASN A 688 -35.25 -32.52 8.93
CA ASN A 688 -36.10 -32.56 7.75
C ASN A 688 -36.40 -34.00 7.31
N TYR A 689 -35.49 -34.97 7.49
CA TYR A 689 -35.81 -36.38 7.23
C TYR A 689 -36.95 -36.89 8.11
N THR A 690 -37.02 -36.46 9.37
CA THR A 690 -38.09 -36.92 10.28
C THR A 690 -39.48 -36.40 9.90
N ARG A 691 -39.55 -35.44 8.96
CA ARG A 691 -40.80 -34.91 8.40
C ARG A 691 -41.21 -35.60 7.12
N ASP A 692 -40.32 -36.39 6.50
CA ASP A 692 -40.65 -37.11 5.28
C ASP A 692 -41.65 -38.25 5.60
N PRO A 693 -42.65 -38.48 4.75
CA PRO A 693 -43.59 -39.58 4.93
C PRO A 693 -42.89 -40.91 4.64
N GLY A 694 -42.78 -41.78 5.65
CA GLY A 694 -42.16 -43.10 5.51
C GLY A 694 -41.71 -43.70 6.83
N LEU A 695 -41.70 -45.04 6.91
CA LEU A 695 -41.23 -45.80 8.08
C LEU A 695 -39.71 -45.69 8.28
N ASP A 696 -39.00 -45.25 7.25
CA ASP A 696 -37.55 -45.07 7.12
C ASP A 696 -37.05 -43.68 7.56
N SER A 697 -37.94 -42.69 7.68
CA SER A 697 -37.64 -41.30 8.01
C SER A 697 -36.71 -41.12 9.23
N MET A 698 -37.01 -41.79 10.34
CA MET A 698 -36.21 -41.74 11.58
C MET A 698 -34.87 -42.46 11.43
N ALA A 699 -34.83 -43.60 10.73
CA ALA A 699 -33.59 -44.33 10.47
C ALA A 699 -32.65 -43.52 9.56
N LYS A 700 -33.19 -42.89 8.52
CA LYS A 700 -32.48 -41.97 7.61
C LYS A 700 -31.91 -40.77 8.36
N SER A 701 -32.71 -40.14 9.21
CA SER A 701 -32.31 -39.03 10.07
C SER A 701 -31.06 -39.39 10.89
N ASN A 702 -31.13 -40.50 11.64
CA ASN A 702 -30.05 -40.86 12.55
C ASN A 702 -28.79 -41.28 11.78
N LEU A 703 -28.94 -42.09 10.71
CA LEU A 703 -27.79 -42.53 9.91
C LEU A 703 -27.11 -41.37 9.18
N PHE A 704 -27.88 -40.39 8.71
CA PHE A 704 -27.33 -39.19 8.10
C PHE A 704 -26.36 -38.47 9.04
N MET A 705 -26.76 -38.31 10.31
CA MET A 705 -25.91 -37.65 11.29
C MET A 705 -24.70 -38.51 11.67
N ILE A 706 -24.85 -39.83 11.78
CA ILE A 706 -23.75 -40.79 12.01
C ILE A 706 -22.70 -40.66 10.89
N ASN A 707 -23.12 -40.74 9.63
CA ASN A 707 -22.23 -40.63 8.47
C ASN A 707 -21.43 -39.32 8.46
N ASN A 708 -22.11 -38.18 8.68
CA ASN A 708 -21.44 -36.88 8.64
C ASN A 708 -20.51 -36.66 9.84
N THR A 709 -20.91 -37.06 11.06
CA THR A 709 -20.06 -36.89 12.25
C THR A 709 -18.86 -37.82 12.23
N PHE A 710 -19.01 -39.06 11.76
CA PHE A 710 -17.88 -39.96 11.55
C PHE A 710 -16.90 -39.42 10.51
N TYR A 711 -17.41 -38.93 9.37
CA TYR A 711 -16.57 -38.29 8.34
C TYR A 711 -15.75 -37.13 8.92
N LEU A 712 -16.36 -36.27 9.74
CA LEU A 712 -15.65 -35.16 10.39
C LEU A 712 -14.56 -35.66 11.35
N LEU A 713 -14.87 -36.67 12.16
CA LEU A 713 -13.89 -37.29 13.07
C LEU A 713 -12.71 -37.87 12.29
N GLU A 714 -12.96 -38.61 11.22
CA GLU A 714 -11.90 -39.21 10.40
C GLU A 714 -11.04 -38.13 9.71
N GLN A 715 -11.68 -37.12 9.14
CA GLN A 715 -10.97 -36.10 8.35
C GLN A 715 -10.18 -35.11 9.21
N LEU A 716 -10.63 -34.79 10.42
CA LEU A 716 -10.06 -33.71 11.24
C LEU A 716 -9.46 -34.17 12.57
N THR A 717 -9.62 -35.43 13.00
CA THR A 717 -8.93 -35.93 14.21
C THR A 717 -7.50 -36.39 13.87
N PRO A 718 -6.51 -36.15 14.75
CA PRO A 718 -5.18 -36.71 14.58
C PRO A 718 -5.23 -38.24 14.60
N THR A 719 -4.63 -38.88 13.60
CA THR A 719 -4.29 -40.31 13.65
C THR A 719 -3.16 -40.48 14.67
N SER A 720 -3.08 -41.60 15.39
CA SER A 720 -2.17 -41.89 16.51
C SER A 720 -0.64 -41.81 16.22
N GLY A 721 -0.20 -41.16 15.15
CA GLY A 721 1.19 -40.81 14.88
C GLY A 721 1.58 -39.52 15.58
N TYR A 722 2.74 -39.52 16.23
CA TYR A 722 3.39 -38.32 16.78
C TYR A 722 3.58 -37.29 15.66
N TYR A 723 2.77 -36.23 15.65
CA TYR A 723 3.09 -35.02 14.89
C TYR A 723 4.10 -34.22 15.70
N GLN A 724 5.24 -33.91 15.08
CA GLN A 724 6.23 -33.01 15.65
C GLN A 724 5.65 -31.58 15.61
N PRO A 725 5.63 -30.83 16.73
CA PRO A 725 5.04 -29.48 16.77
C PRO A 725 5.65 -28.47 15.80
N ASP A 726 6.84 -28.77 15.25
CA ASP A 726 7.62 -27.90 14.37
C ASP A 726 7.44 -28.17 12.87
N ASP A 727 6.71 -29.23 12.49
CA ASP A 727 6.35 -29.46 11.09
C ASP A 727 5.23 -28.50 10.70
N GLU A 728 5.60 -27.42 10.00
CA GLU A 728 4.68 -26.42 9.47
C GLU A 728 3.49 -27.11 8.78
N ILE A 729 2.29 -26.87 9.33
CA ILE A 729 1.05 -27.48 8.88
C ILE A 729 0.81 -27.12 7.40
N GLU A 730 1.18 -28.05 6.52
CA GLU A 730 0.70 -28.08 5.15
C GLU A 730 -0.84 -28.25 5.22
N GLY A 731 -1.58 -27.26 4.72
CA GLY A 731 -3.01 -27.12 5.01
C GLY A 731 -3.83 -28.37 4.70
N ASP A 732 -3.44 -29.14 3.69
CA ASP A 732 -4.11 -30.37 3.26
C ASP A 732 -4.11 -31.49 4.31
N LYS A 733 -3.16 -31.46 5.26
CA LYS A 733 -3.02 -32.45 6.34
C LYS A 733 -3.49 -31.92 7.69
N PHE A 734 -4.07 -30.73 7.75
CA PHE A 734 -4.48 -30.13 9.03
C PHE A 734 -5.46 -31.02 9.80
N LYS A 735 -5.16 -31.19 11.10
CA LYS A 735 -5.98 -31.89 12.09
C LYS A 735 -6.21 -30.99 13.30
N ILE A 736 -7.39 -31.08 13.90
CA ILE A 736 -7.76 -30.36 15.12
C ILE A 736 -7.18 -31.13 16.32
N GLN A 737 -6.15 -30.57 16.93
CA GLN A 737 -5.47 -31.18 18.08
C GLN A 737 -6.28 -31.04 19.38
N ASN A 738 -7.16 -30.05 19.46
CA ASN A 738 -7.85 -29.69 20.68
C ASN A 738 -8.93 -30.74 21.06
N PRO A 739 -8.94 -31.29 22.29
CA PRO A 739 -9.84 -32.38 22.70
C PRO A 739 -11.33 -32.07 22.54
N TRP A 740 -11.74 -30.79 22.62
CA TRP A 740 -13.15 -30.40 22.51
C TRP A 740 -13.81 -30.93 21.24
N PHE A 741 -13.05 -31.04 20.13
CA PHE A 741 -13.57 -31.48 18.85
C PHE A 741 -13.98 -32.95 18.90
N LYS A 742 -13.05 -33.82 19.33
CA LYS A 742 -13.29 -35.26 19.48
C LYS A 742 -14.39 -35.53 20.49
N GLU A 743 -14.40 -34.83 21.63
CA GLU A 743 -15.43 -34.98 22.66
C GLU A 743 -16.82 -34.57 22.14
N LYS A 744 -16.94 -33.37 21.56
CA LYS A 744 -18.23 -32.82 21.14
C LYS A 744 -18.81 -33.55 19.93
N VAL A 745 -18.02 -33.79 18.89
CA VAL A 745 -18.48 -34.50 17.67
C VAL A 745 -18.68 -35.98 17.98
N GLY A 746 -17.77 -36.60 18.74
CA GLY A 746 -17.90 -37.99 19.19
C GLY A 746 -19.14 -38.22 20.04
N LYS A 747 -19.49 -37.31 20.96
CA LYS A 747 -20.72 -37.41 21.75
C LYS A 747 -21.98 -37.35 20.88
N ILE A 748 -22.00 -36.52 19.84
CA ILE A 748 -23.14 -36.47 18.90
C ILE A 748 -23.22 -37.77 18.11
N PHE A 749 -22.08 -38.24 17.58
CA PHE A 749 -21.98 -39.51 16.87
C PHE A 749 -22.54 -40.68 17.70
N GLU A 750 -22.06 -40.86 18.94
CA GLU A 750 -22.49 -41.95 19.82
C GLU A 750 -23.98 -41.83 20.19
N ASN A 751 -24.48 -40.61 20.44
CA ASN A 751 -25.90 -40.41 20.73
C ASN A 751 -26.80 -40.81 19.55
N GLU A 752 -26.47 -40.40 18.33
CA GLU A 752 -27.27 -40.75 17.15
C GLU A 752 -27.12 -42.23 16.78
N LYS A 753 -25.94 -42.82 17.00
CA LYS A 753 -25.72 -44.27 16.87
C LYS A 753 -26.62 -45.06 17.82
N ASN A 754 -26.70 -44.68 19.09
CA ASN A 754 -27.56 -45.35 20.06
C ASN A 754 -29.06 -45.25 19.69
N LYS A 755 -29.52 -44.08 19.23
CA LYS A 755 -30.88 -43.94 18.72
C LYS A 755 -31.11 -44.79 17.47
N TYR A 756 -30.13 -44.87 16.56
CA TYR A 756 -30.21 -45.72 15.39
C TYR A 756 -30.35 -47.21 15.77
N LEU A 757 -29.55 -47.69 16.73
CA LEU A 757 -29.62 -49.08 17.20
C LEU A 757 -30.96 -49.42 17.88
N SER A 758 -31.65 -48.45 18.49
CA SER A 758 -32.97 -48.69 19.09
C SER A 758 -34.06 -49.09 18.09
N HIS A 759 -33.90 -48.84 16.79
CA HIS A 759 -34.82 -49.35 15.77
C HIS A 759 -34.78 -50.88 15.70
N TRP A 760 -33.64 -51.50 16.00
CA TRP A 760 -33.45 -52.95 16.00
C TRP A 760 -33.88 -53.60 17.31
N GLU A 761 -34.02 -52.83 18.39
CA GLU A 761 -34.44 -53.33 19.71
C GLU A 761 -35.87 -53.87 19.71
N ILE A 762 -36.74 -53.41 18.79
CA ILE A 762 -38.12 -53.92 18.69
C ILE A 762 -38.16 -55.44 18.45
N LEU A 763 -37.15 -55.99 17.76
CA LEU A 763 -37.04 -57.43 17.52
C LEU A 763 -36.93 -58.23 18.83
N ASN A 764 -36.29 -57.65 19.85
CA ASN A 764 -36.12 -58.30 21.15
C ASN A 764 -37.44 -58.53 21.89
N ARG A 765 -38.53 -57.81 21.55
CA ARG A 765 -39.87 -57.99 22.11
C ARG A 765 -40.40 -59.42 21.93
N HIS A 766 -39.98 -60.10 20.87
CA HIS A 766 -40.42 -61.46 20.55
C HIS A 766 -39.50 -62.55 21.10
N LEU A 767 -38.32 -62.16 21.59
CA LEU A 767 -37.24 -63.07 21.99
C LEU A 767 -37.20 -63.35 23.50
N THR A 768 -38.30 -63.05 24.19
CA THR A 768 -38.47 -63.35 25.61
C THR A 768 -38.57 -64.86 25.81
N GLN A 769 -37.94 -65.38 26.87
CA GLN A 769 -38.10 -66.79 27.24
C GLN A 769 -39.58 -67.06 27.57
N VAL A 770 -40.12 -68.15 27.02
CA VAL A 770 -41.43 -68.68 27.41
C VAL A 770 -41.22 -69.53 28.67
N ASP A 771 -41.94 -69.21 29.74
CA ASP A 771 -41.80 -69.87 31.03
C ASP A 771 -42.21 -71.34 30.96
N LYS A 772 -41.59 -72.19 31.80
CA LYS A 772 -41.91 -73.63 31.81
C LYS A 772 -43.37 -73.91 32.20
N HIS A 773 -44.00 -73.01 32.94
CA HIS A 773 -45.42 -73.10 33.30
C HIS A 773 -46.36 -72.72 32.14
N ASP A 774 -45.89 -71.95 31.16
CA ASP A 774 -46.66 -71.55 29.96
C ASP A 774 -46.57 -72.58 28.82
N LEU A 775 -45.71 -73.60 28.96
CA LEU A 775 -45.54 -74.70 28.02
C LEU A 775 -46.12 -75.98 28.62
N SER A 776 -47.42 -76.20 28.42
CA SER A 776 -48.08 -77.45 28.81
C SER A 776 -47.98 -78.51 27.71
N TYR A 777 -47.82 -79.77 28.10
CA TYR A 777 -47.71 -80.93 27.20
C TYR A 777 -48.84 -81.92 27.48
N GLN A 778 -49.52 -82.38 26.44
CA GLN A 778 -50.41 -83.53 26.49
C GLN A 778 -49.59 -84.83 26.35
N ASN A 779 -49.85 -85.78 27.26
CA ASN A 779 -49.22 -87.12 27.30
C ASN A 779 -47.67 -87.11 27.30
N ASN A 780 -47.02 -86.10 27.90
CA ASN A 780 -45.55 -85.96 27.95
C ASN A 780 -44.83 -85.96 26.58
N GLN A 781 -45.55 -85.85 25.45
CA GLN A 781 -44.93 -85.92 24.12
C GLN A 781 -45.43 -84.85 23.14
N VAL A 782 -46.63 -84.27 23.32
CA VAL A 782 -47.22 -83.33 22.36
C VAL A 782 -47.52 -82.00 23.04
N LEU A 783 -47.03 -80.91 22.45
CA LEU A 783 -47.27 -79.55 22.96
C LEU A 783 -48.77 -79.19 22.90
N THR A 784 -49.31 -78.56 23.94
CA THR A 784 -50.70 -78.10 23.92
C THR A 784 -50.94 -77.04 22.85
N LEU A 785 -52.20 -76.93 22.41
CA LEU A 785 -52.61 -75.97 21.37
C LEU A 785 -52.26 -74.52 21.74
N GLU A 786 -52.38 -74.17 23.02
CA GLU A 786 -52.13 -72.83 23.56
C GLU A 786 -50.62 -72.49 23.54
N SER A 787 -49.79 -73.40 24.05
CA SER A 787 -48.33 -73.32 23.99
C SER A 787 -47.79 -73.24 22.55
N GLY A 788 -48.39 -74.02 21.64
CA GLY A 788 -48.05 -73.99 20.22
C GLY A 788 -48.45 -72.69 19.53
N ARG A 789 -49.60 -72.10 19.90
CA ARG A 789 -50.03 -70.77 19.41
C ARG A 789 -49.08 -69.67 19.88
N LEU A 790 -48.60 -69.74 21.12
CA LEU A 790 -47.65 -68.78 21.67
C LEU A 790 -46.32 -68.79 20.89
N LEU A 791 -45.72 -69.95 20.64
CA LEU A 791 -44.49 -70.05 19.84
C LEU A 791 -44.69 -69.56 18.40
N LYS A 792 -45.81 -69.91 17.76
CA LYS A 792 -46.16 -69.36 16.43
C LYS A 792 -46.24 -67.83 16.47
N SER A 793 -46.89 -67.26 17.48
CA SER A 793 -47.02 -65.82 17.63
C SER A 793 -45.66 -65.13 17.78
N ARG A 794 -44.73 -65.70 18.56
CA ARG A 794 -43.38 -65.13 18.75
C ARG A 794 -42.53 -65.21 17.48
N PHE A 795 -42.47 -66.36 16.82
CA PHE A 795 -41.73 -66.50 15.55
C PHE A 795 -42.34 -65.63 14.46
N SER A 796 -43.67 -65.60 14.32
CA SER A 796 -44.33 -64.75 13.31
C SER A 796 -44.10 -63.27 13.57
N GLY A 797 -44.25 -62.84 14.83
CA GLY A 797 -44.04 -61.43 15.19
C GLY A 797 -42.59 -60.99 14.97
N PHE A 798 -41.61 -61.87 15.25
CA PHE A 798 -40.21 -61.59 14.93
C PHE A 798 -39.98 -61.48 13.42
N ILE A 799 -40.52 -62.41 12.63
CA ILE A 799 -40.39 -62.40 11.17
C ILE A 799 -41.02 -61.15 10.57
N GLU A 800 -42.23 -60.79 11.01
CA GLU A 800 -42.94 -59.61 10.56
C GLU A 800 -42.16 -58.32 10.87
N ASP A 801 -41.71 -58.14 12.12
CA ASP A 801 -40.92 -56.96 12.50
C ASP A 801 -39.58 -56.93 11.73
N PHE A 802 -38.93 -58.08 11.50
CA PHE A 802 -37.68 -58.16 10.73
C PHE A 802 -37.88 -57.85 9.25
N GLU A 803 -38.92 -58.41 8.61
CA GLU A 803 -39.27 -58.14 7.21
C GLU A 803 -39.73 -56.69 7.00
N ASN A 804 -40.21 -56.01 8.05
CA ASN A 804 -40.52 -54.57 8.02
C ASN A 804 -39.26 -53.69 8.15
N ILE A 805 -38.32 -54.06 9.01
CA ILE A 805 -37.12 -53.24 9.33
C ILE A 805 -36.02 -53.45 8.28
N TYR A 806 -35.71 -54.69 7.92
CA TYR A 806 -34.60 -55.00 7.03
C TYR A 806 -34.59 -54.20 5.70
N PRO A 807 -35.69 -54.13 4.91
CA PRO A 807 -35.68 -53.41 3.64
C PRO A 807 -35.45 -51.91 3.82
N VAL A 808 -36.03 -51.30 4.85
CA VAL A 808 -35.84 -49.88 5.20
C VAL A 808 -34.35 -49.57 5.42
N HIS A 809 -33.65 -50.41 6.15
CA HIS A 809 -32.24 -50.20 6.46
C HIS A 809 -31.30 -50.59 5.31
N LYS A 810 -31.75 -51.44 4.38
CA LYS A 810 -31.00 -51.84 3.18
C LYS A 810 -30.89 -50.71 2.14
N GLU A 811 -31.84 -49.77 2.11
CA GLU A 811 -31.78 -48.59 1.22
C GLU A 811 -30.78 -47.52 1.69
N LEU A 812 -30.28 -47.63 2.91
CA LEU A 812 -29.35 -46.67 3.49
C LEU A 812 -27.92 -46.92 3.00
N THR A 813 -27.11 -45.87 2.92
CA THR A 813 -25.72 -45.98 2.44
C THR A 813 -24.70 -45.52 3.49
N VAL A 814 -23.65 -46.33 3.66
CA VAL A 814 -22.46 -45.99 4.45
C VAL A 814 -21.23 -46.18 3.56
N ILE A 815 -20.59 -45.08 3.18
CA ILE A 815 -19.46 -45.10 2.23
C ILE A 815 -18.18 -45.61 2.90
N ASP A 816 -17.95 -45.22 4.14
CA ASP A 816 -16.73 -45.58 4.87
C ASP A 816 -16.78 -47.05 5.34
N PRO A 817 -15.78 -47.89 4.99
CA PRO A 817 -15.80 -49.30 5.32
C PRO A 817 -15.67 -49.57 6.82
N ASN A 818 -14.89 -48.77 7.55
CA ASN A 818 -14.71 -48.97 8.99
C ASN A 818 -16.01 -48.67 9.74
N LEU A 819 -16.71 -47.60 9.34
CA LEU A 819 -18.03 -47.28 9.88
C LEU A 819 -19.05 -48.36 9.53
N ARG A 820 -19.03 -48.87 8.29
CA ARG A 820 -19.93 -49.95 7.84
C ARG A 820 -19.77 -51.19 8.70
N ASP A 821 -18.54 -51.69 8.83
CA ASP A 821 -18.23 -52.90 9.59
C ASP A 821 -18.60 -52.73 11.08
N MET A 822 -18.40 -51.52 11.62
CA MET A 822 -18.81 -51.20 12.98
C MET A 822 -20.33 -51.26 13.15
N LEU A 823 -21.10 -50.61 12.27
CA LEU A 823 -22.56 -50.60 12.37
C LEU A 823 -23.17 -51.99 12.15
N GLN A 824 -22.64 -52.79 11.22
CA GLN A 824 -23.10 -54.16 11.00
C GLN A 824 -22.88 -55.02 12.26
N ARG A 825 -21.71 -54.92 12.88
CA ARG A 825 -21.40 -55.60 14.15
C ARG A 825 -22.30 -55.14 15.29
N ASP A 826 -22.48 -53.84 15.42
CA ASP A 826 -23.31 -53.25 16.48
C ASP A 826 -24.78 -53.70 16.31
N VAL A 827 -25.33 -53.69 15.09
CA VAL A 827 -26.68 -54.20 14.82
C VAL A 827 -26.80 -55.69 15.16
N LYS A 828 -25.84 -56.54 14.76
CA LYS A 828 -25.83 -57.96 15.14
C LYS A 828 -25.87 -58.13 16.66
N SER A 829 -25.12 -57.33 17.39
CA SER A 829 -25.03 -57.41 18.86
C SER A 829 -26.36 -57.11 19.58
N VAL A 830 -27.27 -56.34 18.97
CA VAL A 830 -28.55 -55.94 19.58
C VAL A 830 -29.47 -57.13 19.84
N PHE A 831 -29.61 -58.05 18.88
CA PHE A 831 -30.64 -59.10 18.96
C PHE A 831 -30.18 -60.50 18.53
N VAL A 832 -29.15 -60.64 17.69
CA VAL A 832 -28.76 -61.94 17.12
C VAL A 832 -28.40 -62.97 18.20
N PRO A 833 -27.63 -62.66 19.26
CA PRO A 833 -27.34 -63.62 20.32
C PRO A 833 -28.60 -64.12 21.07
N ARG A 834 -29.59 -63.24 21.24
CA ARG A 834 -30.88 -63.60 21.88
C ARG A 834 -31.72 -64.45 20.93
N TYR A 835 -31.75 -64.09 19.65
CA TYR A 835 -32.44 -64.85 18.61
C TYR A 835 -31.87 -66.25 18.45
N GLY A 836 -30.54 -66.38 18.43
CA GLY A 836 -29.85 -67.67 18.34
C GLY A 836 -30.26 -68.63 19.46
N ARG A 837 -30.26 -68.14 20.72
CA ARG A 837 -30.71 -68.94 21.87
C ARG A 837 -32.20 -69.31 21.79
N PHE A 838 -33.04 -68.37 21.37
CA PHE A 838 -34.47 -68.61 21.20
C PHE A 838 -34.73 -69.66 20.10
N TYR A 839 -34.10 -69.47 18.94
CA TYR A 839 -34.20 -70.35 17.79
C TYR A 839 -33.72 -71.76 18.13
N GLU A 840 -32.54 -71.92 18.74
CA GLU A 840 -31.98 -73.24 19.08
C GLU A 840 -32.89 -74.01 20.06
N LYS A 841 -33.46 -73.30 21.05
CA LYS A 841 -34.33 -73.91 22.07
C LYS A 841 -35.67 -74.34 21.49
N TYR A 842 -36.32 -73.50 20.69
CA TYR A 842 -37.71 -73.71 20.27
C TYR A 842 -37.87 -74.34 18.88
N SER A 843 -36.84 -74.30 18.01
CA SER A 843 -36.87 -74.99 16.71
C SER A 843 -36.96 -76.52 16.84
N LYS A 844 -36.45 -77.09 17.94
CA LYS A 844 -36.51 -78.53 18.23
C LYS A 844 -37.91 -78.99 18.67
N ILE A 845 -38.80 -78.07 19.03
CA ILE A 845 -40.15 -78.37 19.53
C ILE A 845 -41.15 -78.35 18.36
N HIS A 846 -41.92 -79.42 18.21
CA HIS A 846 -42.93 -79.53 17.14
C HIS A 846 -44.21 -78.71 17.43
N PHE A 847 -44.16 -77.39 17.29
CA PHE A 847 -45.28 -76.47 17.54
C PHE A 847 -46.23 -76.23 16.33
N SER A 848 -45.85 -76.68 15.12
CA SER A 848 -46.67 -76.59 13.91
C SER A 848 -46.64 -77.90 13.12
N LYS A 849 -47.81 -78.49 12.85
CA LYS A 849 -47.90 -79.79 12.13
C LYS A 849 -47.73 -79.68 10.61
N LYS A 850 -48.08 -78.53 10.00
CA LYS A 850 -48.12 -78.36 8.54
C LYS A 850 -47.17 -77.29 8.00
N ASN A 851 -46.89 -76.25 8.80
CA ASN A 851 -46.17 -75.06 8.34
C ASN A 851 -44.95 -74.78 9.23
N MET A 852 -44.17 -75.80 9.59
CA MET A 852 -43.02 -75.59 10.48
C MET A 852 -41.96 -74.71 9.82
N ASP A 853 -41.61 -75.02 8.58
CA ASP A 853 -40.56 -74.33 7.81
C ASP A 853 -40.86 -72.85 7.60
N GLN A 854 -42.15 -72.48 7.54
CA GLN A 854 -42.57 -71.08 7.42
C GLN A 854 -42.16 -70.24 8.64
N TYR A 855 -42.23 -70.79 9.85
CA TYR A 855 -41.85 -70.10 11.08
C TYR A 855 -40.33 -70.16 11.36
N LEU A 856 -39.63 -71.10 10.72
CA LEU A 856 -38.19 -71.30 10.85
C LEU A 856 -37.40 -70.81 9.61
N ARG A 857 -38.04 -70.01 8.74
CA ARG A 857 -37.46 -69.54 7.47
C ARG A 857 -36.15 -68.77 7.62
N TYR A 858 -35.95 -68.09 8.74
CA TYR A 858 -34.78 -67.25 8.99
C TYR A 858 -33.88 -67.84 10.08
N PRO A 859 -33.00 -68.82 9.77
CA PRO A 859 -32.01 -69.28 10.75
C PRO A 859 -31.06 -68.13 11.12
N PRO A 860 -30.46 -68.14 12.34
CA PRO A 860 -29.56 -67.07 12.80
C PRO A 860 -28.41 -66.75 11.82
N SER A 861 -27.83 -67.77 11.19
CA SER A 861 -26.76 -67.60 10.19
C SER A 861 -27.21 -66.81 8.96
N LEU A 862 -28.44 -67.04 8.48
CA LEU A 862 -29.01 -66.29 7.35
C LEU A 862 -29.26 -64.83 7.73
N ILE A 863 -29.72 -64.56 8.95
CA ILE A 863 -29.90 -63.17 9.43
C ILE A 863 -28.55 -62.45 9.49
N GLU A 864 -27.50 -63.10 9.96
CA GLU A 864 -26.16 -62.52 9.97
C GLU A 864 -25.68 -62.19 8.55
N GLU A 865 -25.84 -63.10 7.59
CA GLU A 865 -25.51 -62.86 6.18
C GLU A 865 -26.34 -61.72 5.57
N MET A 866 -27.63 -61.63 5.91
CA MET A 866 -28.49 -60.54 5.46
C MET A 866 -28.02 -59.19 6.01
N ILE A 867 -27.61 -59.13 7.29
CA ILE A 867 -27.08 -57.91 7.91
C ILE A 867 -25.75 -57.49 7.25
N ASP A 868 -24.91 -58.43 6.85
CA ASP A 868 -23.65 -58.13 6.14
C ASP A 868 -23.87 -57.47 4.76
N GLN A 869 -25.07 -57.62 4.19
CA GLN A 869 -25.48 -56.93 2.95
C GLN A 869 -25.99 -55.49 3.18
N LEU A 870 -26.15 -55.04 4.44
CA LEU A 870 -26.61 -53.68 4.73
C LEU A 870 -25.55 -52.63 4.37
N TYR A 871 -26.01 -51.45 3.98
CA TYR A 871 -25.20 -50.25 3.72
C TYR A 871 -24.26 -50.29 2.52
N VAL A 872 -24.29 -51.37 1.75
CA VAL A 872 -23.54 -51.52 0.51
C VAL A 872 -24.26 -50.75 -0.59
N GLN A 873 -23.52 -49.91 -1.31
CA GLN A 873 -24.05 -49.12 -2.42
C GLN A 873 -24.59 -50.06 -3.51
N GLN A 874 -25.88 -49.98 -3.81
CA GLN A 874 -26.50 -50.69 -4.94
C GLN A 874 -26.19 -50.01 -6.27
#